data_AF-A0A6J8AM46-F1
#
_entry.id   AF-A0A6J8AM46-F1
#
_cell.length_a   1.000
_cell.length_b   1.000
_cell.length_c   1.000
_cell.angle_alpha   90.00
_cell.angle_beta   90.00
_cell.angle_gamma   90.00
#
_symmetry.space_group_name_H-M   'P 1'
#
loop_
_entity.id
_entity.type
_entity.pdbx_description
1 polymer ?
#
loop_
_entity_poly.entity_id
_entity_poly.type
_entity_poly.pdbx_seq_one_letter_code
_entity_poly.pdbx_strand_id
1 'polypeptide(L)'
;MYRLFDCIVEYDKSPIHNAVDKVYGIVNSCEKCEYTNNVREAVKIIEECLDKYGSLDFKSIICEEHPDEACCLYCDSCDQTVCSVCVAKTHKFHNLLEIKEKYEVKTDTLNKEKMKVQSEKEYFSYEKEKLDSLKSDEKSKYNFARQEILTQELHMKEEVGKFAKNLLDELDKRWAKVESEFDIENRKKDQTMKNLDDRLNELDSIINNVKMSLKKKTKITEMQNTEKEVILPSSSPVITPMPEFVPGSIHEDHFGILKDIEAFENESSQKIEVTVTKEFQTKLSRVSYLSSSHDDALWIGTKIPARVNKRSTLFSKRTITLQKVKPEESKLKSLCELDVQIIDIATTRSNSVILVTDDAKLKEIDQSDKLLDSKYNVESYMYKPTCIHFTKKNAVVIGGRCTTEDQAVVILLDMNGRLLLKYDKDEKAGPIFINPLRITSTGNGNIWVIDEEDDNSGSVVVLTHENGVHVYSGNLDMDTCEKQFNPQYITTTPLDNIIVTDTYNHMLHVLNKDIQLLAHYSTRDIGILYPTTVVFTSVDNIYIGSSYYQHNEKAKLLDDLCVGFNGGKDCTVLLHLFYSVAKKKFPVHKDKYKALYIKSKSVFPEVEKFIQISRDNYGLEMLNYHGRIKDSLTELQKGHPGIKAVIMGTRKTDPYSCHLESFSMTDADWPQFMRVNPLLNWSYKHIWQFLRSLNIPYCSLYDRGYTSLGSMNNTHPNPHLQYIDDRGILSYHPAHTLVNENSERHGRNT
;
A
#
# COMPACT_ATOMS: atom_id res chain seq x y z
N MET A 1 -49.68 -17.32 12.63
CA MET A 1 -49.07 -16.05 12.17
C MET A 1 -47.68 -15.97 12.79
N TYR A 2 -46.68 -16.56 12.13
CA TYR A 2 -45.30 -16.63 12.63
C TYR A 2 -44.55 -15.37 12.18
N ARG A 3 -43.99 -14.63 13.13
CA ARG A 3 -43.12 -13.47 12.88
C ARG A 3 -41.82 -13.97 12.24
N LEU A 4 -41.62 -13.65 10.97
CA LEU A 4 -40.29 -13.65 10.35
C LEU A 4 -39.47 -12.57 11.06
N PHE A 5 -38.40 -12.98 11.73
CA PHE A 5 -37.35 -12.05 12.13
C PHE A 5 -36.58 -11.71 10.86
N ASP A 6 -36.60 -10.44 10.45
CA ASP A 6 -35.71 -9.91 9.42
C ASP A 6 -34.29 -9.93 9.97
N CYS A 7 -33.56 -11.01 9.71
CA CYS A 7 -32.14 -11.09 9.95
C CYS A 7 -31.44 -10.40 8.79
N ILE A 8 -30.90 -9.19 9.00
CA ILE A 8 -29.89 -8.62 8.10
C ILE A 8 -28.62 -9.44 8.33
N VAL A 9 -28.35 -10.39 7.43
CA VAL A 9 -27.07 -11.09 7.39
C VAL A 9 -26.16 -10.23 6.54
N GLU A 10 -25.12 -9.67 7.15
CA GLU A 10 -24.04 -9.03 6.41
C GLU A 10 -23.39 -10.08 5.51
N TYR A 11 -23.61 -9.95 4.20
CA TYR A 11 -23.01 -10.85 3.23
C TYR A 11 -21.55 -10.43 3.04
N ASP A 12 -20.62 -11.26 3.54
CA ASP A 12 -19.22 -11.10 3.20
C ASP A 12 -19.08 -11.23 1.67
N LYS A 13 -18.76 -10.12 1.01
CA LYS A 13 -18.60 -10.06 -0.44
C LYS A 13 -17.41 -10.89 -0.93
N SER A 14 -16.45 -11.20 -0.05
CA SER A 14 -15.19 -11.88 -0.38
C SER A 14 -14.79 -12.89 0.71
N PRO A 15 -15.59 -13.96 0.96
CA PRO A 15 -15.32 -14.92 2.04
C PRO A 15 -14.00 -15.67 1.88
N ILE A 16 -13.48 -15.73 0.65
CA ILE A 16 -12.22 -16.41 0.30
C ILE A 16 -11.01 -15.49 0.53
N HIS A 17 -11.16 -14.18 0.34
CA HIS A 17 -10.12 -13.19 0.64
C HIS A 17 -9.86 -13.12 2.15
N ASN A 18 -10.95 -13.07 2.93
CA ASN A 18 -10.90 -13.02 4.39
C ASN A 18 -10.67 -14.41 5.04
N ALA A 19 -10.36 -15.45 4.25
CA ALA A 19 -10.30 -16.82 4.72
C ALA A 19 -9.27 -17.01 5.86
N VAL A 20 -8.10 -16.36 5.75
CA VAL A 20 -7.05 -16.42 6.77
C VAL A 20 -7.56 -15.88 8.11
N ASP A 21 -8.08 -14.65 8.11
CA ASP A 21 -8.54 -13.99 9.33
C ASP A 21 -9.71 -14.76 9.97
N LYS A 22 -10.63 -15.30 9.15
CA LYS A 22 -11.77 -16.09 9.60
C LYS A 22 -11.38 -17.43 10.22
N VAL A 23 -10.53 -18.20 9.53
CA VAL A 23 -10.09 -19.52 10.02
C VAL A 23 -9.28 -19.36 11.30
N TYR A 24 -8.33 -18.42 11.32
CA TYR A 24 -7.52 -18.20 12.51
C TYR A 24 -8.28 -17.49 13.64
N GLY A 25 -9.34 -16.74 13.33
CA GLY A 25 -10.31 -16.27 14.32
C GLY A 25 -11.00 -17.43 15.06
N ILE A 26 -11.37 -18.50 14.36
CA ILE A 26 -11.91 -19.72 14.99
C ILE A 26 -10.82 -20.44 15.79
N VAL A 27 -9.61 -20.58 15.25
CA VAL A 27 -8.47 -21.23 15.94
C VAL A 27 -8.14 -20.53 17.27
N ASN A 28 -8.20 -19.20 17.28
CA ASN A 28 -7.90 -18.37 18.46
C ASN A 28 -9.09 -18.18 19.41
N SER A 29 -10.28 -18.69 19.03
CA SER A 29 -11.47 -18.63 19.89
C SER A 29 -11.47 -19.72 20.97
N CYS A 30 -12.45 -19.67 21.87
CA CYS A 30 -12.57 -20.49 23.10
C CYS A 30 -12.06 -21.95 22.97
N GLU A 31 -11.16 -22.34 23.88
CA GLU A 31 -10.49 -23.66 23.92
C GLU A 31 -11.40 -24.84 24.32
N LYS A 32 -12.62 -24.58 24.82
CA LYS A 32 -13.51 -25.61 25.37
C LYS A 32 -14.52 -26.21 24.39
N CYS A 33 -14.54 -25.75 23.13
CA CYS A 33 -15.51 -26.22 22.14
C CYS A 33 -14.92 -27.30 21.23
N GLU A 34 -15.64 -28.43 21.07
CA GLU A 34 -15.22 -29.53 20.20
C GLU A 34 -15.00 -29.08 18.75
N TYR A 35 -15.86 -28.19 18.24
CA TYR A 35 -15.74 -27.62 16.91
C TYR A 35 -14.45 -26.81 16.73
N THR A 36 -14.09 -25.94 17.68
CA THR A 36 -12.88 -25.10 17.58
C THR A 36 -11.62 -25.96 17.70
N ASN A 37 -11.65 -27.00 18.54
CA ASN A 37 -10.58 -27.99 18.64
C ASN A 37 -10.38 -28.79 17.35
N ASN A 38 -11.47 -29.20 16.69
CA ASN A 38 -11.40 -29.88 15.39
C ASN A 38 -10.84 -28.98 14.27
N VAL A 39 -11.14 -27.68 14.30
CA VAL A 39 -10.53 -26.70 13.37
C VAL A 39 -9.04 -26.52 13.66
N ARG A 40 -8.66 -26.37 14.93
CA ARG A 40 -7.25 -26.22 15.34
C ARG A 40 -6.41 -27.44 14.96
N GLU A 41 -6.94 -28.65 15.18
CA GLU A 41 -6.26 -29.88 14.81
C GLU A 41 -6.14 -30.03 13.28
N ALA A 42 -7.20 -29.69 12.53
CA ALA A 42 -7.12 -29.71 11.06
C ALA A 42 -6.08 -28.72 10.52
N VAL A 43 -6.03 -27.50 11.07
CA VAL A 43 -5.01 -26.49 10.73
C VAL A 43 -3.61 -27.02 11.04
N LYS A 44 -3.40 -27.60 12.23
CA LYS A 44 -2.13 -28.17 12.65
C LYS A 44 -1.65 -29.28 11.71
N ILE A 45 -2.53 -30.21 11.32
CA ILE A 45 -2.21 -31.30 10.37
C ILE A 45 -1.78 -30.72 9.01
N ILE A 46 -2.46 -29.68 8.53
CA ILE A 46 -2.10 -29.01 7.27
C ILE A 46 -0.74 -28.31 7.42
N GLU A 47 -0.50 -27.62 8.53
CA GLU A 47 0.78 -26.97 8.82
C GLU A 47 1.94 -27.97 8.82
N GLU A 48 1.77 -29.12 9.51
CA GLU A 48 2.74 -30.23 9.55
C GLU A 48 2.99 -30.82 8.14
N CYS A 49 1.94 -30.98 7.33
CA CYS A 49 2.07 -31.42 5.95
C CYS A 49 2.91 -30.46 5.11
N LEU A 50 2.62 -29.15 5.23
CA LEU A 50 3.36 -28.10 4.52
C LEU A 50 4.83 -28.03 4.98
N ASP A 51 5.12 -28.32 6.26
CA ASP A 51 6.51 -28.38 6.74
C ASP A 51 7.26 -29.60 6.19
N LYS A 52 6.60 -30.76 6.17
CA LYS A 52 7.23 -32.03 5.80
C LYS A 52 7.48 -32.17 4.30
N TYR A 53 6.52 -31.74 3.48
CA TYR A 53 6.58 -31.87 2.03
C TYR A 53 6.98 -30.57 1.35
N GLY A 54 7.18 -29.50 2.12
CA GLY A 54 7.62 -28.19 1.65
C GLY A 54 9.12 -27.90 1.85
N SER A 55 10.04 -28.84 1.64
CA SER A 55 11.47 -28.52 1.41
C SER A 55 12.27 -29.60 0.66
N LEU A 56 12.92 -29.16 -0.43
CA LEU A 56 14.14 -29.63 -1.17
C LEU A 56 14.43 -31.14 -1.33
N ASP A 57 14.34 -31.64 -2.58
CA ASP A 57 15.55 -31.90 -3.41
C ASP A 57 15.19 -32.31 -4.86
N PHE A 58 15.83 -31.66 -5.83
CA PHE A 58 15.90 -32.13 -7.22
C PHE A 58 16.91 -33.28 -7.28
N LYS A 59 16.45 -34.52 -7.49
CA LYS A 59 17.32 -35.58 -8.01
C LYS A 59 17.21 -35.64 -9.53
N SER A 60 18.36 -35.56 -10.19
CA SER A 60 18.57 -36.08 -11.54
C SER A 60 17.95 -37.47 -11.66
N ILE A 61 17.38 -37.80 -12.83
CA ILE A 61 16.88 -39.16 -13.10
C ILE A 61 18.10 -40.08 -13.18
N ILE A 62 18.37 -40.69 -12.05
CA ILE A 62 19.42 -41.66 -11.82
C ILE A 62 18.82 -43.04 -12.07
N CYS A 63 19.58 -43.93 -12.67
CA CYS A 63 19.16 -45.29 -12.93
C CYS A 63 18.89 -46.05 -11.62
N GLU A 64 17.72 -46.70 -11.53
CA GLU A 64 17.32 -47.46 -10.34
C GLU A 64 18.24 -48.64 -10.03
N GLU A 65 18.81 -49.29 -11.06
CA GLU A 65 19.80 -50.36 -10.89
C GLU A 65 21.23 -49.83 -10.74
N HIS A 66 21.49 -48.59 -11.17
CA HIS A 66 22.82 -47.97 -11.16
C HIS A 66 22.72 -46.55 -10.58
N PRO A 67 22.68 -46.42 -9.23
CA PRO A 67 22.36 -45.18 -8.52
C PRO A 67 23.36 -44.02 -8.68
N ASP A 68 24.47 -44.23 -9.38
CA ASP A 68 25.48 -43.20 -9.68
C ASP A 68 25.44 -42.76 -11.15
N GLU A 69 24.57 -43.35 -11.98
CA GLU A 69 24.54 -43.17 -13.42
C GLU A 69 23.24 -42.49 -13.89
N ALA A 70 23.37 -41.41 -14.65
CA ALA A 70 22.24 -40.69 -15.21
C ALA A 70 21.66 -41.43 -16.43
N CYS A 71 20.33 -41.51 -16.52
CA CYS A 71 19.66 -42.09 -17.68
C CYS A 71 19.66 -41.09 -18.85
N CYS A 72 20.38 -41.42 -19.92
CA CYS A 72 20.60 -40.52 -21.08
C CYS A 72 20.00 -41.03 -22.40
N LEU A 73 19.44 -42.25 -22.44
CA LEU A 73 18.90 -42.87 -23.64
C LEU A 73 17.50 -43.47 -23.37
N TYR A 74 16.69 -43.65 -24.41
CA TYR A 74 15.35 -44.21 -24.28
C TYR A 74 15.23 -45.54 -25.03
N CYS A 75 14.81 -46.59 -24.33
CA CYS A 75 14.56 -47.89 -24.94
C CYS A 75 13.12 -47.99 -25.42
N ASP A 76 12.91 -47.98 -26.73
CA ASP A 76 11.59 -48.02 -27.35
C ASP A 76 10.92 -49.39 -27.19
N SER A 77 11.71 -50.46 -27.24
CA SER A 77 11.22 -51.83 -27.03
C SER A 77 10.73 -52.10 -25.61
N CYS A 78 11.21 -51.33 -24.62
CA CYS A 78 10.82 -51.46 -23.21
C CYS A 78 10.08 -50.24 -22.67
N ASP A 79 9.86 -49.23 -23.51
CA ASP A 79 9.23 -47.94 -23.19
C ASP A 79 9.81 -47.24 -21.94
N GLN A 80 11.14 -47.33 -21.72
CA GLN A 80 11.79 -46.81 -20.49
C GLN A 80 13.12 -46.07 -20.76
N THR A 81 13.46 -45.11 -19.90
CA THR A 81 14.77 -44.42 -19.91
C THR A 81 15.84 -45.29 -19.30
N VAL A 82 17.00 -45.39 -19.95
CA VAL A 82 18.10 -46.28 -19.56
C VAL A 82 19.42 -45.51 -19.45
N CYS A 83 20.27 -45.89 -18.49
CA CYS A 83 21.64 -45.40 -18.40
C CYS A 83 22.59 -46.22 -19.27
N SER A 84 23.81 -45.69 -19.46
CA SER A 84 24.91 -46.32 -20.20
C SER A 84 25.17 -47.77 -19.77
N VAL A 85 25.00 -48.08 -18.47
CA VAL A 85 25.27 -49.41 -17.92
C VAL A 85 24.14 -50.40 -18.23
N CYS A 86 22.87 -49.98 -18.14
CA CYS A 86 21.72 -50.80 -18.55
C CYS A 86 21.75 -51.09 -20.06
N VAL A 87 22.19 -50.12 -20.87
CA VAL A 87 22.40 -50.31 -22.31
C VAL A 87 23.42 -51.42 -22.59
N ALA A 88 24.55 -51.45 -21.87
CA ALA A 88 25.60 -52.43 -22.09
C ALA A 88 25.23 -53.85 -21.62
N LYS A 89 24.39 -53.98 -20.59
CA LYS A 89 24.08 -55.26 -19.94
C LYS A 89 22.75 -55.87 -20.41
N THR A 90 21.65 -55.13 -20.25
CA THR A 90 20.28 -55.66 -20.36
C THR A 90 19.59 -55.23 -21.64
N HIS A 91 19.92 -54.06 -22.18
CA HIS A 91 19.29 -53.50 -23.39
C HIS A 91 20.17 -53.55 -24.63
N LYS A 92 21.20 -54.40 -24.62
CA LYS A 92 22.23 -54.52 -25.68
C LYS A 92 21.67 -54.81 -27.08
N PHE A 93 20.47 -55.38 -27.14
CA PHE A 93 19.80 -55.77 -28.40
C PHE A 93 18.43 -55.11 -28.59
N HIS A 94 18.09 -54.09 -27.79
CA HIS A 94 16.81 -53.39 -27.91
C HIS A 94 16.96 -52.12 -28.74
N ASN A 95 15.85 -51.64 -29.29
CA ASN A 95 15.85 -50.39 -30.05
C ASN A 95 16.00 -49.21 -29.08
N LEU A 96 17.11 -48.48 -29.21
CA LEU A 96 17.44 -47.33 -28.37
C LEU A 96 17.35 -46.08 -29.24
N LEU A 97 16.53 -45.13 -28.81
CA LEU A 97 16.37 -43.83 -29.43
C LEU A 97 17.05 -42.79 -28.56
N GLU A 98 17.65 -41.77 -29.19
CA GLU A 98 17.97 -40.57 -28.47
C GLU A 98 16.65 -39.93 -28.00
N ILE A 99 16.60 -39.52 -26.73
CA ILE A 99 15.40 -38.97 -26.10
C ILE A 99 14.81 -37.85 -26.98
N LYS A 100 15.68 -37.06 -27.62
CA LYS A 100 15.35 -35.95 -28.51
C LYS A 100 14.49 -36.34 -29.71
N GLU A 101 14.72 -37.49 -30.35
CA GLU A 101 14.00 -37.91 -31.56
C GLU A 101 12.54 -38.32 -31.27
N LYS A 102 12.27 -38.93 -30.09
CA LYS A 102 10.89 -39.25 -29.66
C LYS A 102 10.09 -37.97 -29.33
N TYR A 103 10.77 -36.94 -28.82
CA TYR A 103 10.15 -35.64 -28.55
C TYR A 103 9.83 -34.86 -29.85
N GLU A 104 10.60 -35.03 -30.93
CA GLU A 104 10.33 -34.35 -32.22
C GLU A 104 9.01 -34.82 -32.87
N VAL A 105 8.71 -36.11 -32.86
CA VAL A 105 7.42 -36.65 -33.39
C VAL A 105 6.21 -36.16 -32.56
N LYS A 106 6.39 -36.04 -31.24
CA LYS A 106 5.35 -35.50 -30.35
C LYS A 106 5.18 -33.99 -30.52
N THR A 107 6.27 -33.29 -30.82
CA THR A 107 6.29 -31.86 -31.13
C THR A 107 5.51 -31.56 -32.41
N ASP A 108 5.62 -32.39 -33.45
CA ASP A 108 4.85 -32.23 -34.69
C ASP A 108 3.34 -32.46 -34.50
N THR A 109 2.96 -33.35 -33.60
CA THR A 109 1.56 -33.59 -33.26
C THR A 109 0.97 -32.38 -32.50
N LEU A 110 1.75 -31.83 -31.55
CA LEU A 110 1.42 -30.59 -30.84
C LEU A 110 1.33 -29.37 -31.76
N ASN A 111 2.18 -29.30 -32.80
CA ASN A 111 2.14 -28.23 -33.79
C ASN A 111 0.84 -28.25 -34.62
N LYS A 112 0.26 -29.43 -34.89
CA LYS A 112 -1.05 -29.54 -35.56
C LYS A 112 -2.20 -29.08 -34.67
N GLU A 113 -2.17 -29.39 -33.38
CA GLU A 113 -3.16 -28.87 -32.42
C GLU A 113 -3.01 -27.36 -32.23
N LYS A 114 -1.78 -26.85 -32.20
CA LYS A 114 -1.49 -25.42 -32.15
C LYS A 114 -2.12 -24.65 -33.31
N MET A 115 -2.13 -25.22 -34.53
CA MET A 115 -2.81 -24.58 -35.68
C MET A 115 -4.33 -24.54 -35.52
N LYS A 116 -4.95 -25.53 -34.86
CA LYS A 116 -6.40 -25.48 -34.54
C LYS A 116 -6.70 -24.40 -33.50
N VAL A 117 -5.94 -24.36 -32.41
CA VAL A 117 -6.09 -23.34 -31.36
C VAL A 117 -5.82 -21.94 -31.93
N GLN A 118 -4.92 -21.81 -32.90
CA GLN A 118 -4.65 -20.55 -33.59
C GLN A 118 -5.88 -20.03 -34.37
N SER A 119 -6.63 -20.92 -35.04
CA SER A 119 -7.87 -20.53 -35.73
C SER A 119 -9.00 -20.12 -34.76
N GLU A 120 -9.10 -20.75 -33.59
CA GLU A 120 -10.04 -20.33 -32.54
C GLU A 120 -9.63 -18.98 -31.93
N LYS A 121 -8.32 -18.75 -31.76
CA LYS A 121 -7.79 -17.45 -31.31
C LYS A 121 -8.14 -16.33 -32.28
N GLU A 122 -8.10 -16.57 -33.59
CA GLU A 122 -8.50 -15.58 -34.60
C GLU A 122 -10.00 -15.25 -34.53
N TYR A 123 -10.85 -16.26 -34.28
CA TYR A 123 -12.28 -16.04 -34.03
C TYR A 123 -12.54 -15.19 -32.77
N PHE A 124 -11.85 -15.48 -31.66
CA PHE A 124 -11.97 -14.67 -30.44
C PHE A 124 -11.35 -13.27 -30.58
N SER A 125 -10.35 -13.10 -31.46
CA SER A 125 -9.80 -11.78 -31.78
C SER A 125 -10.84 -10.89 -32.46
N TYR A 126 -11.64 -11.45 -33.37
CA TYR A 126 -12.73 -10.75 -34.02
C TYR A 126 -13.85 -10.33 -33.03
N GLU A 127 -14.25 -11.23 -32.12
CA GLU A 127 -15.22 -10.87 -31.06
C GLU A 127 -14.67 -9.81 -30.09
N LYS A 128 -13.36 -9.82 -29.82
CA LYS A 128 -12.70 -8.78 -29.03
C LYS A 128 -12.73 -7.41 -29.71
N GLU A 129 -12.45 -7.32 -31.01
CA GLU A 129 -12.53 -6.07 -31.76
C GLU A 129 -13.95 -5.47 -31.73
N LYS A 130 -14.97 -6.33 -31.81
CA LYS A 130 -16.37 -5.94 -31.65
C LYS A 130 -16.66 -5.40 -30.24
N LEU A 131 -16.11 -6.02 -29.19
CA LEU A 131 -16.23 -5.53 -27.82
C LEU A 131 -15.50 -4.19 -27.61
N ASP A 132 -14.34 -4.01 -28.23
CA ASP A 132 -13.56 -2.77 -28.19
C ASP A 132 -14.29 -1.62 -28.89
N SER A 133 -15.04 -1.91 -29.96
CA SER A 133 -15.92 -0.91 -30.61
C SER A 133 -17.04 -0.44 -29.69
N LEU A 134 -17.70 -1.35 -28.96
CA LEU A 134 -18.75 -1.01 -27.98
C LEU A 134 -18.18 -0.19 -26.81
N LYS A 135 -16.98 -0.55 -26.35
CA LYS A 135 -16.26 0.20 -25.30
C LYS A 135 -15.90 1.62 -25.77
N SER A 136 -15.55 1.78 -27.05
CA SER A 136 -15.29 3.11 -27.63
C SER A 136 -16.55 3.98 -27.65
N ASP A 137 -17.71 3.41 -27.98
CA ASP A 137 -18.99 4.13 -27.96
C ASP A 137 -19.41 4.57 -26.54
N GLU A 138 -19.26 3.70 -25.54
CA GLU A 138 -19.43 4.05 -24.12
C GLU A 138 -18.49 5.17 -23.69
N LYS A 139 -17.22 5.10 -24.10
CA LYS A 139 -16.22 6.13 -23.79
C LYS A 139 -16.56 7.48 -24.43
N SER A 140 -17.14 7.48 -25.63
CA SER A 140 -17.62 8.70 -26.29
C SER A 140 -18.76 9.36 -25.50
N LYS A 141 -19.70 8.56 -24.97
CA LYS A 141 -20.79 9.07 -24.11
C LYS A 141 -20.24 9.64 -22.80
N TYR A 142 -19.30 8.95 -22.16
CA TYR A 142 -18.62 9.44 -20.96
C TYR A 142 -17.90 10.78 -21.22
N ASN A 143 -17.15 10.88 -22.33
CA ASN A 143 -16.43 12.10 -22.68
C ASN A 143 -17.38 13.28 -22.95
N PHE A 144 -18.54 13.01 -23.57
CA PHE A 144 -19.57 14.02 -23.79
C PHE A 144 -20.12 14.55 -22.47
N ALA A 145 -20.56 13.66 -21.56
CA ALA A 145 -21.05 14.05 -20.24
C ALA A 145 -19.99 14.82 -19.43
N ARG A 146 -18.72 14.40 -19.53
CA ARG A 146 -17.58 15.09 -18.90
C ARG A 146 -17.38 16.50 -19.47
N GLN A 147 -17.50 16.69 -20.79
CA GLN A 147 -17.40 18.02 -21.39
C GLN A 147 -18.55 18.94 -20.98
N GLU A 148 -19.77 18.42 -20.84
CA GLU A 148 -20.91 19.20 -20.34
C GLU A 148 -20.65 19.70 -18.91
N ILE A 149 -20.17 18.83 -18.02
CA ILE A 149 -19.81 19.20 -16.63
C ILE A 149 -18.73 20.28 -16.62
N LEU A 150 -17.65 20.12 -17.40
CA LEU A 150 -16.57 21.11 -17.48
C LEU A 150 -17.05 22.46 -18.06
N THR A 151 -18.00 22.43 -19.00
CA THR A 151 -18.59 23.64 -19.58
C THR A 151 -19.44 24.38 -18.54
N GLN A 152 -20.22 23.65 -17.74
CA GLN A 152 -20.98 24.21 -16.63
C GLN A 152 -20.05 24.80 -15.55
N GLU A 153 -18.94 24.12 -15.21
CA GLU A 153 -17.93 24.64 -14.29
C GLU A 153 -17.33 25.98 -14.78
N LEU A 154 -16.97 26.06 -16.06
CA LEU A 154 -16.45 27.29 -16.67
C LEU A 154 -17.48 28.43 -16.62
N HIS A 155 -18.74 28.14 -16.96
CA HIS A 155 -19.82 29.13 -16.88
C HIS A 155 -20.00 29.65 -15.45
N MET A 156 -20.02 28.75 -14.45
CA MET A 156 -20.11 29.13 -13.03
C MET A 156 -18.92 29.99 -12.59
N LYS A 157 -17.70 29.66 -13.00
CA LYS A 157 -16.50 30.48 -12.70
C LYS A 157 -16.59 31.87 -13.32
N GLU A 158 -17.09 31.99 -14.55
CA GLU A 158 -17.30 33.30 -15.19
C GLU A 158 -18.34 34.14 -14.46
N GLU A 159 -19.45 33.55 -14.01
CA GLU A 159 -20.47 34.27 -13.25
C GLU A 159 -19.97 34.73 -11.88
N VAL A 160 -19.27 33.85 -11.16
CA VAL A 160 -18.61 34.20 -9.89
C VAL A 160 -17.57 35.29 -10.11
N GLY A 161 -16.79 35.22 -11.20
CA GLY A 161 -15.83 36.24 -11.57
C GLY A 161 -16.46 37.61 -11.87
N LYS A 162 -17.59 37.64 -12.59
CA LYS A 162 -18.37 38.87 -12.83
C LYS A 162 -18.88 39.46 -11.52
N PHE A 163 -19.38 38.63 -10.62
CA PHE A 163 -19.86 39.06 -9.31
C PHE A 163 -18.72 39.65 -8.45
N ALA A 164 -17.59 38.96 -8.38
CA ALA A 164 -16.40 39.46 -7.67
C ALA A 164 -15.91 40.80 -8.23
N LYS A 165 -15.89 40.94 -9.56
CA LYS A 165 -15.49 42.20 -10.23
C LYS A 165 -16.43 43.36 -9.87
N ASN A 166 -17.74 43.12 -9.85
CA ASN A 166 -18.71 44.14 -9.45
C ASN A 166 -18.49 44.59 -7.99
N LEU A 167 -18.19 43.67 -7.08
CA LEU A 167 -17.88 44.00 -5.69
C LEU A 167 -16.60 44.82 -5.57
N LEU A 168 -15.54 44.46 -6.31
CA LEU A 168 -14.29 45.21 -6.34
C LEU A 168 -14.49 46.63 -6.89
N ASP A 169 -15.23 46.79 -7.99
CA ASP A 169 -15.56 48.10 -8.56
C ASP A 169 -16.36 48.97 -7.58
N GLU A 170 -17.24 48.37 -6.77
CA GLU A 170 -17.97 49.11 -5.73
C GLU A 170 -17.05 49.57 -4.59
N LEU A 171 -16.08 48.73 -4.22
CA LEU A 171 -15.11 49.01 -3.16
C LEU A 171 -14.16 50.14 -3.60
N ASP A 172 -13.68 50.11 -4.84
CA ASP A 172 -12.84 51.17 -5.43
C ASP A 172 -13.58 52.51 -5.50
N LYS A 173 -14.88 52.50 -5.88
CA LYS A 173 -15.71 53.71 -5.86
C LYS A 173 -15.86 54.30 -4.45
N ARG A 174 -16.00 53.45 -3.43
CA ARG A 174 -16.07 53.89 -2.03
C ARG A 174 -14.74 54.48 -1.59
N TRP A 175 -13.62 53.85 -1.95
CA TRP A 175 -12.28 54.36 -1.63
C TRP A 175 -12.02 55.72 -2.27
N ALA A 176 -12.30 55.89 -3.56
CA ALA A 176 -12.11 57.15 -4.27
C ALA A 176 -12.88 58.31 -3.63
N LYS A 177 -14.07 58.04 -3.07
CA LYS A 177 -14.84 59.03 -2.32
C LYS A 177 -14.11 59.45 -1.05
N VAL A 178 -13.64 58.49 -0.25
CA VAL A 178 -12.89 58.75 0.99
C VAL A 178 -11.60 59.53 0.71
N GLU A 179 -10.87 59.15 -0.33
CA GLU A 179 -9.65 59.83 -0.75
C GLU A 179 -9.90 61.30 -1.10
N SER A 180 -10.97 61.58 -1.86
CA SER A 180 -11.36 62.96 -2.20
C SER A 180 -11.73 63.81 -0.97
N GLU A 181 -12.36 63.21 0.04
CA GLU A 181 -12.68 63.88 1.30
C GLU A 181 -11.41 64.21 2.09
N PHE A 182 -10.44 63.30 2.10
CA PHE A 182 -9.14 63.52 2.75
C PHE A 182 -8.32 64.63 2.06
N ASP A 183 -8.32 64.67 0.73
CA ASP A 183 -7.65 65.72 -0.04
C ASP A 183 -8.22 67.11 0.23
N ILE A 184 -9.55 67.22 0.35
CA ILE A 184 -10.21 68.47 0.72
C ILE A 184 -9.76 68.92 2.12
N GLU A 185 -9.68 67.98 3.06
CA GLU A 185 -9.26 68.26 4.44
C GLU A 185 -7.78 68.70 4.51
N ASN A 186 -6.89 68.07 3.75
CA ASN A 186 -5.48 68.46 3.68
C ASN A 186 -5.30 69.87 3.11
N ARG A 187 -6.04 70.23 2.04
CA ARG A 187 -5.99 71.59 1.49
C ARG A 187 -6.40 72.66 2.51
N LYS A 188 -7.39 72.38 3.36
CA LYS A 188 -7.78 73.30 4.46
C LYS A 188 -6.65 73.47 5.47
N LYS A 189 -5.95 72.38 5.82
CA LYS A 189 -4.81 72.40 6.74
C LYS A 189 -3.63 73.19 6.15
N ASP A 190 -3.30 72.98 4.88
CA ASP A 190 -2.24 73.73 4.18
C ASP A 190 -2.54 75.23 4.15
N GLN A 191 -3.78 75.61 3.87
CA GLN A 191 -4.21 77.01 3.89
C GLN A 191 -4.07 77.63 5.30
N THR A 192 -4.37 76.83 6.34
CA THR A 192 -4.23 77.26 7.73
C THR A 192 -2.76 77.44 8.11
N MET A 193 -1.88 76.52 7.69
CA MET A 193 -0.44 76.65 7.90
C MET A 193 0.12 77.91 7.24
N LYS A 194 -0.29 78.19 5.99
CA LYS A 194 0.13 79.40 5.29
C LYS A 194 -0.28 80.69 6.02
N ASN A 195 -1.51 80.73 6.53
CA ASN A 195 -1.98 81.87 7.34
C ASN A 195 -1.16 82.02 8.66
N LEU A 196 -0.71 80.91 9.25
CA LEU A 196 0.14 80.95 10.44
C LEU A 196 1.55 81.46 10.12
N ASP A 197 2.13 81.03 9.00
CA ASP A 197 3.43 81.53 8.51
C ASP A 197 3.39 83.04 8.23
N ASP A 198 2.32 83.53 7.60
CA ASP A 198 2.13 84.96 7.36
C ASP A 198 2.10 85.77 8.68
N ARG A 199 1.45 85.23 9.72
CA ARG A 199 1.42 85.84 11.06
C ARG A 199 2.77 85.79 11.77
N LEU A 200 3.53 84.71 11.61
CA LEU A 200 4.88 84.60 12.16
C LEU A 200 5.81 85.66 11.55
N ASN A 201 5.73 85.84 10.23
CA ASN A 201 6.49 86.87 9.53
C ASN A 201 6.12 88.29 9.98
N GLU A 202 4.84 88.55 10.24
CA GLU A 202 4.37 89.83 10.79
C GLU A 202 4.92 90.08 12.20
N LEU A 203 4.88 89.06 13.06
CA LEU A 203 5.47 89.13 14.41
C LEU A 203 6.98 89.38 14.37
N ASP A 204 7.72 88.72 13.48
CA ASP A 204 9.15 88.94 13.31
C ASP A 204 9.46 90.37 12.87
N SER A 205 8.65 90.95 12.00
CA SER A 205 8.74 92.37 11.60
C SER A 205 8.52 93.30 12.80
N ILE A 206 7.50 93.04 13.63
CA ILE A 206 7.24 93.82 14.86
C ILE A 206 8.42 93.70 15.83
N ILE A 207 8.93 92.48 16.07
CA ILE A 207 10.09 92.24 16.93
C ILE A 207 11.31 93.01 16.45
N ASN A 208 11.58 93.02 15.14
CA ASN A 208 12.68 93.76 14.56
C ASN A 208 12.51 95.28 14.71
N ASN A 209 11.30 95.80 14.56
CA ASN A 209 10.99 97.21 14.79
C ASN A 209 11.17 97.62 16.25
N VAL A 210 10.76 96.76 17.21
CA VAL A 210 11.00 96.97 18.65
C VAL A 210 12.51 96.97 18.95
N LYS A 211 13.26 96.00 18.42
CA LYS A 211 14.73 95.93 18.56
C LYS A 211 15.42 97.18 18.00
N MET A 212 14.97 97.68 16.85
CA MET A 212 15.52 98.90 16.23
C MET A 212 15.18 100.17 17.02
N SER A 213 14.00 100.22 17.62
CA SER A 213 13.57 101.33 18.48
C SER A 213 14.34 101.34 19.81
N LEU A 214 14.65 100.17 20.36
CA LEU A 214 15.54 100.00 21.54
C LEU A 214 16.97 100.49 21.27
N LYS A 215 17.49 100.32 20.04
CA LYS A 215 18.82 100.82 19.65
C LYS A 215 18.91 102.35 19.51
N LYS A 216 17.78 103.05 19.30
CA LYS A 216 17.74 104.51 19.03
C LYS A 216 17.63 105.40 20.28
N LYS A 217 17.35 104.87 21.48
CA LYS A 217 17.27 105.66 22.71
C LYS A 217 18.33 105.25 23.73
N THR A 218 19.37 106.08 23.84
CA THR A 218 20.22 106.20 25.02
C THR A 218 19.44 106.90 26.15
N LYS A 219 19.47 106.28 27.33
CA LYS A 219 19.12 106.79 28.68
C LYS A 219 17.63 106.88 29.12
N ILE A 220 17.42 106.23 30.27
CA ILE A 220 16.51 106.49 31.40
C ILE A 220 15.10 105.89 31.32
N THR A 221 14.89 104.95 32.23
CA THR A 221 13.79 104.75 33.19
C THR A 221 12.47 105.52 32.97
N GLU A 222 11.37 104.80 33.21
CA GLU A 222 9.97 105.23 33.30
C GLU A 222 9.22 105.37 31.97
N MET A 223 8.39 104.36 31.67
CA MET A 223 6.94 104.54 31.60
C MET A 223 6.26 103.18 31.70
N GLN A 224 5.74 102.93 32.90
CA GLN A 224 4.61 102.01 33.10
C GLN A 224 3.41 102.49 32.26
N ASN A 225 2.55 101.54 31.94
CA ASN A 225 1.21 101.67 31.36
C ASN A 225 1.10 101.84 29.84
N THR A 226 1.12 100.70 29.15
CA THR A 226 -0.08 100.26 28.42
C THR A 226 -0.15 98.73 28.51
N GLU A 227 -0.71 98.23 29.61
CA GLU A 227 -1.45 96.98 29.58
C GLU A 227 -2.62 97.18 28.61
N LYS A 228 -2.55 96.50 27.47
CA LYS A 228 -3.74 95.90 26.90
C LYS A 228 -3.54 94.41 27.05
N GLU A 229 -4.22 93.82 28.03
CA GLU A 229 -4.50 92.40 28.05
C GLU A 229 -5.08 92.02 26.67
N VAL A 230 -4.33 91.26 25.90
CA VAL A 230 -4.90 90.51 24.78
C VAL A 230 -5.28 89.16 25.36
N ILE A 231 -6.58 89.03 25.68
CA ILE A 231 -7.21 87.75 25.99
C ILE A 231 -7.07 86.87 24.74
N LEU A 232 -6.25 85.84 24.83
CA LEU A 232 -6.20 84.78 23.82
C LEU A 232 -7.35 83.78 24.11
N PRO A 233 -8.25 83.51 23.15
CA PRO A 233 -9.21 82.42 23.30
C PRO A 233 -8.45 81.10 23.33
N SER A 234 -8.60 80.34 24.41
CA SER A 234 -8.20 78.94 24.44
C SER A 234 -9.21 78.12 23.62
N SER A 235 -8.95 77.92 22.34
CA SER A 235 -9.54 76.80 21.62
C SER A 235 -8.60 75.62 21.74
N SER A 236 -8.88 74.74 22.70
CA SER A 236 -8.31 73.40 22.73
C SER A 236 -8.55 72.73 21.37
N PRO A 237 -7.55 72.03 20.79
CA PRO A 237 -7.78 71.29 19.55
C PRO A 237 -8.81 70.20 19.82
N VAL A 238 -9.95 70.29 19.14
CA VAL A 238 -10.90 69.18 19.07
C VAL A 238 -10.22 68.08 18.27
N ILE A 239 -9.71 67.06 18.97
CA ILE A 239 -9.26 65.82 18.37
C ILE A 239 -10.53 65.09 17.94
N THR A 240 -10.88 65.17 16.65
CA THR A 240 -11.90 64.29 16.08
C THR A 240 -11.37 62.86 16.08
N PRO A 241 -12.09 61.89 16.66
CA PRO A 241 -11.66 60.50 16.66
C PRO A 241 -11.65 59.96 15.22
N MET A 242 -10.69 59.08 14.98
CA MET A 242 -10.48 58.35 13.73
C MET A 242 -11.72 57.48 13.42
N PRO A 243 -12.18 57.37 12.16
CA PRO A 243 -13.29 56.47 11.83
C PRO A 243 -12.87 55.03 12.12
N GLU A 244 -13.61 54.35 12.99
CA GLU A 244 -13.43 52.94 13.27
C GLU A 244 -14.02 52.11 12.12
N PHE A 245 -13.23 51.23 11.54
CA PHE A 245 -13.69 50.32 10.50
C PHE A 245 -14.43 49.17 11.17
N VAL A 246 -15.77 49.14 11.02
CA VAL A 246 -16.59 48.02 11.48
C VAL A 246 -16.76 47.05 10.32
N PRO A 247 -16.24 45.81 10.39
CA PRO A 247 -16.57 44.79 9.40
C PRO A 247 -18.09 44.55 9.45
N GLY A 248 -18.78 44.78 8.35
CA GLY A 248 -20.19 44.42 8.24
C GLY A 248 -20.35 42.91 8.43
N SER A 249 -21.21 42.51 9.37
CA SER A 249 -21.58 41.12 9.59
C SER A 249 -22.23 40.55 8.31
N ILE A 250 -21.68 39.45 7.80
CA ILE A 250 -22.31 38.67 6.74
C ILE A 250 -23.52 37.99 7.38
N HIS A 251 -24.72 38.40 6.95
CA HIS A 251 -25.95 37.71 7.33
C HIS A 251 -25.96 36.31 6.69
N GLU A 252 -26.24 35.30 7.52
CA GLU A 252 -26.23 33.86 7.21
C GLU A 252 -27.30 33.41 6.19
N ASP A 253 -28.14 34.31 5.68
CA ASP A 253 -29.39 33.91 5.02
C ASP A 253 -29.31 33.68 3.50
N HIS A 254 -28.10 33.66 2.89
CA HIS A 254 -27.94 33.40 1.45
C HIS A 254 -27.19 32.10 1.09
N PHE A 255 -26.82 31.26 2.05
CA PHE A 255 -26.31 29.90 1.78
C PHE A 255 -27.36 28.84 2.10
N GLY A 256 -28.35 28.75 1.21
CA GLY A 256 -29.28 27.64 1.19
C GLY A 256 -28.61 26.37 0.65
N ILE A 257 -28.46 25.39 1.54
CA ILE A 257 -28.18 23.96 1.32
C ILE A 257 -26.70 23.59 1.18
N LEU A 258 -26.05 23.41 2.34
CA LEU A 258 -25.07 22.35 2.61
C LEU A 258 -25.23 21.95 4.09
N LYS A 259 -26.39 21.36 4.41
CA LYS A 259 -26.53 20.46 5.55
C LYS A 259 -26.56 19.06 4.96
N ASP A 260 -25.46 18.34 5.17
CA ASP A 260 -25.31 16.87 5.19
C ASP A 260 -23.87 16.49 4.79
N ILE A 261 -22.89 16.89 5.61
CA ILE A 261 -21.59 16.21 5.69
C ILE A 261 -21.23 16.09 7.19
N GLU A 262 -22.12 15.46 7.94
CA GLU A 262 -21.84 14.86 9.25
C GLU A 262 -22.35 13.41 9.20
N ALA A 263 -21.70 12.60 8.37
CA ALA A 263 -21.79 11.15 8.41
C ALA A 263 -20.66 10.59 7.55
N PHE A 264 -19.50 10.35 8.17
CA PHE A 264 -18.59 9.21 7.95
C PHE A 264 -17.36 9.40 8.86
N GLU A 265 -17.62 9.63 10.15
CA GLU A 265 -16.71 9.17 11.20
C GLU A 265 -17.16 7.75 11.56
N ASN A 266 -16.18 6.85 11.71
CA ASN A 266 -16.31 5.40 11.89
C ASN A 266 -16.50 4.59 10.61
N GLU A 267 -15.42 4.48 9.82
CA GLU A 267 -15.10 3.18 9.24
C GLU A 267 -13.93 2.58 10.01
N SER A 268 -14.26 1.49 10.70
CA SER A 268 -13.37 0.44 11.18
C SER A 268 -12.13 0.29 10.30
N SER A 269 -10.97 0.17 10.95
CA SER A 269 -9.70 -0.35 10.43
C SER A 269 -9.88 -1.37 9.29
N GLN A 270 -10.01 -0.90 8.05
CA GLN A 270 -9.95 -1.75 6.88
C GLN A 270 -8.47 -2.12 6.71
N LYS A 271 -8.20 -3.42 6.84
CA LYS A 271 -6.91 -4.03 6.55
C LYS A 271 -6.66 -3.85 5.05
N ILE A 272 -5.91 -2.82 4.67
CA ILE A 272 -5.56 -2.57 3.27
C ILE A 272 -4.64 -3.71 2.81
N GLU A 273 -5.11 -4.55 1.89
CA GLU A 273 -4.27 -5.57 1.26
C GLU A 273 -3.24 -4.91 0.34
N VAL A 274 -1.97 -5.02 0.71
CA VAL A 274 -0.85 -4.53 -0.10
C VAL A 274 -0.35 -5.68 -0.98
N THR A 275 -0.56 -5.59 -2.30
CA THR A 275 -0.03 -6.56 -3.27
C THR A 275 1.25 -6.02 -3.89
N VAL A 276 2.34 -6.80 -3.85
CA VAL A 276 3.59 -6.45 -4.54
C VAL A 276 3.40 -6.62 -6.05
N THR A 277 3.30 -5.51 -6.78
CA THR A 277 3.06 -5.49 -8.23
C THR A 277 4.33 -5.71 -9.04
N LYS A 278 5.50 -5.25 -8.56
CA LYS A 278 6.78 -5.36 -9.27
C LYS A 278 7.97 -5.37 -8.31
N GLU A 279 9.01 -6.12 -8.65
CA GLU A 279 10.23 -6.28 -7.84
C GLU A 279 11.46 -5.86 -8.65
N PHE A 280 12.36 -5.08 -8.04
CA PHE A 280 13.63 -4.68 -8.64
C PHE A 280 14.78 -5.22 -7.78
N GLN A 281 15.44 -6.27 -8.25
CA GLN A 281 16.65 -6.76 -7.58
C GLN A 281 17.84 -5.88 -7.97
N THR A 282 18.36 -5.12 -7.01
CA THR A 282 19.67 -4.49 -7.16
C THR A 282 20.75 -5.52 -6.81
N LYS A 283 21.88 -5.50 -7.52
CA LYS A 283 23.07 -6.31 -7.15
C LYS A 283 23.76 -5.82 -5.86
N LEU A 284 23.20 -4.83 -5.18
CA LEU A 284 23.82 -4.05 -4.13
C LEU A 284 23.19 -4.37 -2.76
N SER A 285 24.00 -4.31 -1.71
CA SER A 285 23.76 -5.01 -0.44
C SER A 285 22.76 -4.35 0.53
N ARG A 286 21.97 -3.35 0.12
CA ARG A 286 20.90 -2.69 0.90
C ARG A 286 20.38 -1.48 0.11
N VAL A 287 19.06 -1.38 -0.12
CA VAL A 287 18.45 -0.13 -0.59
C VAL A 287 18.35 0.80 0.61
N SER A 288 19.13 1.87 0.59
CA SER A 288 19.20 2.80 1.73
C SER A 288 18.32 4.02 1.49
N TYR A 289 18.15 4.43 0.24
CA TYR A 289 17.48 5.68 -0.09
C TYR A 289 16.64 5.53 -1.37
N LEU A 290 15.43 6.09 -1.35
CA LEU A 290 14.55 6.21 -2.51
C LEU A 290 14.09 7.66 -2.67
N SER A 291 13.94 8.10 -3.91
CA SER A 291 13.26 9.35 -4.27
C SER A 291 12.52 9.15 -5.57
N SER A 292 11.29 9.65 -5.68
CA SER A 292 10.52 9.64 -6.91
C SER A 292 10.58 11.00 -7.58
N SER A 293 10.77 11.00 -8.90
CA SER A 293 10.62 12.19 -9.74
C SER A 293 9.19 12.34 -10.26
N HIS A 294 8.86 13.52 -10.79
CA HIS A 294 7.55 13.79 -11.37
C HIS A 294 7.29 12.99 -12.66
N ASP A 295 8.31 12.47 -13.32
CA ASP A 295 8.18 11.55 -14.47
C ASP A 295 8.14 10.06 -14.04
N ASP A 296 7.78 9.80 -12.77
CA ASP A 296 7.71 8.49 -12.12
C ASP A 296 9.03 7.70 -12.12
N ALA A 297 10.17 8.35 -12.43
CA ALA A 297 11.45 7.69 -12.29
C ALA A 297 11.81 7.55 -10.81
N LEU A 298 12.26 6.37 -10.43
CA LEU A 298 12.73 6.05 -9.09
C LEU A 298 14.25 6.16 -9.05
N TRP A 299 14.74 6.99 -8.15
CA TRP A 299 16.16 7.12 -7.82
C TRP A 299 16.48 6.27 -6.61
N ILE A 300 17.45 5.37 -6.77
CA ILE A 300 17.83 4.37 -5.77
C ILE A 300 19.28 4.60 -5.37
N GLY A 301 19.50 4.86 -4.08
CA GLY A 301 20.81 4.95 -3.47
C GLY A 301 21.08 3.77 -2.53
N THR A 302 22.29 3.22 -2.59
CA THR A 302 22.69 2.07 -1.76
C THR A 302 23.91 2.41 -0.91
N LYS A 303 23.86 2.15 0.40
CA LYS A 303 25.02 2.29 1.28
C LYS A 303 25.88 1.03 1.19
N ILE A 304 27.11 1.14 0.68
CA ILE A 304 28.09 0.04 0.72
C ILE A 304 28.84 0.12 2.07
N PRO A 305 28.80 -0.92 2.92
CA PRO A 305 29.62 -0.95 4.11
C PRO A 305 31.10 -1.00 3.73
N ALA A 306 31.92 -0.14 4.33
CA ALA A 306 33.36 -0.17 4.14
C ALA A 306 33.92 -1.55 4.57
N ARG A 307 34.49 -2.32 3.64
CA ARG A 307 35.23 -3.53 4.00
C ARG A 307 36.51 -3.14 4.73
N VAL A 308 36.53 -3.29 6.05
CA VAL A 308 37.78 -3.29 6.81
C VAL A 308 38.44 -4.65 6.61
N ASN A 309 39.32 -4.76 5.61
CA ASN A 309 40.26 -5.87 5.54
C ASN A 309 41.30 -5.69 6.66
N LYS A 310 41.24 -6.52 7.70
CA LYS A 310 42.18 -6.52 8.85
C LYS A 310 43.66 -6.82 8.49
N ARG A 311 44.07 -6.74 7.22
CA ARG A 311 45.45 -7.03 6.77
C ARG A 311 46.05 -6.08 5.72
N SER A 312 45.44 -4.95 5.40
CA SER A 312 46.09 -3.97 4.51
C SER A 312 45.60 -2.54 4.75
N THR A 313 46.53 -1.62 4.98
CA THR A 313 46.36 -0.17 5.13
C THR A 313 45.99 0.54 3.81
N LEU A 314 45.08 -0.04 3.03
CA LEU A 314 44.51 0.58 1.83
C LEU A 314 43.00 0.67 2.01
N PHE A 315 42.51 1.87 2.29
CA PHE A 315 41.08 2.19 2.25
C PHE A 315 40.56 1.87 0.83
N SER A 316 39.70 0.87 0.67
CA SER A 316 39.04 0.64 -0.61
C SER A 316 38.15 1.85 -0.92
N LYS A 317 38.30 2.44 -2.10
CA LYS A 317 37.42 3.51 -2.61
C LYS A 317 35.96 3.19 -2.27
N ARG A 318 35.28 4.11 -1.56
CA ARG A 318 33.88 4.00 -1.19
C ARG A 318 33.03 4.40 -2.41
N THR A 319 32.91 3.54 -3.41
CA THR A 319 32.08 3.85 -4.60
C THR A 319 30.61 3.59 -4.29
N ILE A 320 29.78 4.63 -4.25
CA ILE A 320 28.31 4.48 -4.22
C ILE A 320 27.77 4.48 -5.65
N THR A 321 26.89 3.53 -5.96
CA THR A 321 26.14 3.52 -7.22
C THR A 321 24.78 4.16 -7.02
N LEU A 322 24.52 5.25 -7.74
CA LEU A 322 23.17 5.80 -7.89
C LEU A 322 22.51 5.21 -9.14
N GLN A 323 21.31 4.66 -8.99
CA GLN A 323 20.56 4.03 -10.07
C GLN A 323 19.25 4.76 -10.32
N LYS A 324 18.89 4.94 -11.60
CA LYS A 324 17.58 5.46 -12.02
C LYS A 324 16.80 4.35 -12.72
N VAL A 325 15.53 4.23 -12.38
CA VAL A 325 14.61 3.23 -12.92
C VAL A 325 13.33 3.93 -13.34
N LYS A 326 12.83 3.61 -14.54
CA LYS A 326 11.43 3.87 -14.86
C LYS A 326 10.61 2.61 -14.57
N PRO A 327 9.42 2.72 -13.95
CA PRO A 327 8.56 1.58 -13.63
C PRO A 327 8.23 0.68 -14.81
N GLU A 328 8.29 1.18 -16.05
CA GLU A 328 8.08 0.41 -17.28
C GLU A 328 9.30 -0.40 -17.72
N GLU A 329 10.50 0.01 -17.30
CA GLU A 329 11.76 -0.63 -17.66
C GLU A 329 12.10 -1.77 -16.69
N SER A 330 12.78 -2.81 -17.18
CA SER A 330 13.19 -3.97 -16.38
C SER A 330 14.67 -3.92 -15.96
N LYS A 331 15.43 -2.93 -16.45
CA LYS A 331 16.87 -2.80 -16.18
C LYS A 331 17.18 -1.51 -15.44
N LEU A 332 17.96 -1.64 -14.37
CA LEU A 332 18.52 -0.52 -13.62
C LEU A 332 19.59 0.17 -14.48
N LYS A 333 19.46 1.48 -14.73
CA LYS A 333 20.53 2.28 -15.35
C LYS A 333 21.44 2.82 -14.24
N SER A 334 22.70 2.36 -14.21
CA SER A 334 23.73 2.96 -13.37
C SER A 334 24.12 4.31 -13.96
N LEU A 335 24.03 5.39 -13.17
CA LEU A 335 24.26 6.74 -13.66
C LEU A 335 25.59 7.34 -13.20
N CYS A 336 25.98 7.11 -11.94
CA CYS A 336 27.17 7.73 -11.37
C CYS A 336 27.79 6.86 -10.26
N GLU A 337 29.11 6.85 -10.21
CA GLU A 337 29.90 6.38 -9.07
C GLU A 337 30.44 7.59 -8.31
N LEU A 338 30.09 7.71 -7.04
CA LEU A 338 30.56 8.78 -6.16
C LEU A 338 31.60 8.24 -5.19
N ASP A 339 32.67 9.00 -4.96
CA ASP A 339 33.71 8.72 -3.95
C ASP A 339 33.32 9.21 -2.53
N VAL A 340 32.09 9.73 -2.37
CA VAL A 340 31.51 10.24 -1.11
C VAL A 340 30.25 9.46 -0.75
N GLN A 341 29.93 9.35 0.55
CA GLN A 341 28.69 8.69 0.97
C GLN A 341 27.49 9.59 0.82
N ILE A 342 26.36 9.03 0.36
CA ILE A 342 25.07 9.71 0.34
C ILE A 342 24.40 9.50 1.71
N ILE A 343 23.97 10.59 2.33
CA ILE A 343 23.20 10.61 3.59
C ILE A 343 21.69 10.67 3.28
N ASP A 344 21.28 11.51 2.33
CA ASP A 344 19.88 11.73 1.95
C ASP A 344 19.75 12.18 0.49
N ILE A 345 18.54 12.06 -0.07
CA ILE A 345 18.24 12.38 -1.47
C ILE A 345 16.87 13.05 -1.59
N ALA A 346 16.79 14.13 -2.37
CA ALA A 346 15.53 14.78 -2.68
C ALA A 346 15.46 15.18 -4.15
N THR A 347 14.30 14.95 -4.76
CA THR A 347 14.06 15.33 -6.15
C THR A 347 13.37 16.69 -6.22
N THR A 348 13.83 17.53 -7.14
CA THR A 348 13.29 18.85 -7.39
C THR A 348 12.10 18.79 -8.35
N ARG A 349 11.32 19.88 -8.45
CA ARG A 349 10.25 19.98 -9.45
C ARG A 349 10.73 19.92 -10.90
N SER A 350 11.98 20.31 -11.14
CA SER A 350 12.64 20.20 -12.44
C SER A 350 13.21 18.80 -12.69
N ASN A 351 12.88 17.79 -11.86
CA ASN A 351 13.42 16.43 -11.95
C ASN A 351 14.95 16.33 -11.84
N SER A 352 15.61 17.36 -11.29
CA SER A 352 16.99 17.24 -10.82
C SER A 352 17.01 16.61 -9.43
N VAL A 353 18.13 16.00 -9.05
CA VAL A 353 18.26 15.28 -7.79
C VAL A 353 19.31 15.95 -6.93
N ILE A 354 18.93 16.34 -5.72
CA ILE A 354 19.87 16.83 -4.72
C ILE A 354 20.30 15.67 -3.83
N LEU A 355 21.61 15.55 -3.64
CA LEU A 355 22.26 14.57 -2.78
C LEU A 355 22.86 15.30 -1.58
N VAL A 356 22.57 14.81 -0.38
CA VAL A 356 23.30 15.17 0.84
C VAL A 356 24.46 14.20 1.01
N THR A 357 25.68 14.69 1.15
CA THR A 357 26.88 13.85 1.21
C THR A 357 27.62 13.92 2.56
N ASP A 358 28.38 12.88 2.89
CA ASP A 358 29.11 12.75 4.17
C ASP A 358 30.27 13.73 4.35
N ASP A 359 30.70 14.37 3.28
CA ASP A 359 31.60 15.54 3.32
C ASP A 359 30.86 16.86 3.65
N ALA A 360 29.60 16.76 4.11
CA ALA A 360 28.73 17.87 4.51
C ALA A 360 28.38 18.84 3.37
N LYS A 361 28.31 18.34 2.13
CA LYS A 361 27.93 19.12 0.95
C LYS A 361 26.60 18.68 0.37
N LEU A 362 26.00 19.59 -0.39
CA LEU A 362 24.88 19.30 -1.27
C LEU A 362 25.38 19.26 -2.71
N LYS A 363 25.16 18.14 -3.38
CA LYS A 363 25.43 17.94 -4.81
C LYS A 363 24.11 17.90 -5.58
N GLU A 364 24.11 18.34 -6.83
CA GLU A 364 22.95 18.25 -7.72
C GLU A 364 23.30 17.38 -8.93
N ILE A 365 22.42 16.44 -9.27
CA ILE A 365 22.44 15.76 -10.57
C ILE A 365 21.39 16.44 -11.44
N ASP A 366 21.85 17.10 -12.48
CA ASP A 366 20.99 17.80 -13.42
C ASP A 366 20.23 16.83 -14.35
N GLN A 367 19.36 17.38 -15.20
CA GLN A 367 18.58 16.59 -16.17
C GLN A 367 19.45 15.87 -17.22
N SER A 368 20.71 16.27 -17.37
CA SER A 368 21.69 15.67 -18.28
C SER A 368 22.53 14.58 -17.59
N ASP A 369 22.13 14.13 -16.40
CA ASP A 369 22.82 13.17 -15.55
C ASP A 369 24.24 13.67 -15.11
N LYS A 370 24.49 14.99 -15.11
CA LYS A 370 25.77 15.57 -14.68
C LYS A 370 25.74 15.97 -13.21
N LEU A 371 26.81 15.63 -12.50
CA LEU A 371 27.02 16.01 -11.10
C LEU A 371 27.59 17.44 -11.00
N LEU A 372 26.92 18.27 -10.22
CA LEU A 372 27.24 19.69 -9.98
C LEU A 372 27.20 19.98 -8.47
N ASP A 373 27.76 21.12 -8.05
CA ASP A 373 27.52 21.64 -6.70
C ASP A 373 26.14 22.26 -6.63
N SER A 374 25.37 21.92 -5.60
CA SER A 374 24.03 22.46 -5.41
C SER A 374 24.09 23.93 -4.99
N LYS A 375 23.22 24.75 -5.56
CA LYS A 375 23.03 26.14 -5.13
C LYS A 375 22.45 26.27 -3.71
N TYR A 376 21.91 25.19 -3.16
CA TYR A 376 21.33 25.17 -1.81
C TYR A 376 22.35 24.85 -0.72
N ASN A 377 23.65 24.77 -1.05
CA ASN A 377 24.71 24.56 -0.06
C ASN A 377 24.63 25.58 1.09
N VAL A 378 24.82 25.07 2.31
CA VAL A 378 24.59 25.83 3.56
C VAL A 378 25.89 26.16 4.31
N GLU A 379 27.05 25.96 3.68
CA GLU A 379 28.36 26.30 4.25
C GLU A 379 28.45 27.77 4.65
N SER A 380 27.85 28.67 3.85
CA SER A 380 27.79 30.11 4.13
C SER A 380 27.02 30.45 5.41
N TYR A 381 26.17 29.54 5.89
CA TYR A 381 25.42 29.65 7.13
C TYR A 381 26.04 28.85 8.29
N MET A 382 27.24 28.28 8.09
CA MET A 382 27.95 27.47 9.10
C MET A 382 27.16 26.22 9.55
N TYR A 383 26.45 25.58 8.63
CA TYR A 383 25.70 24.34 8.89
C TYR A 383 26.25 23.16 8.10
N LYS A 384 26.18 21.96 8.68
CA LYS A 384 26.39 20.67 8.00
C LYS A 384 25.03 20.01 7.74
N PRO A 385 24.62 19.82 6.49
CA PRO A 385 23.33 19.22 6.18
C PRO A 385 23.32 17.72 6.48
N THR A 386 22.22 17.23 7.06
CA THR A 386 21.95 15.82 7.32
C THR A 386 20.76 15.32 6.50
N CYS A 387 19.83 16.19 6.13
CA CYS A 387 18.67 15.87 5.31
C CYS A 387 18.13 17.10 4.56
N ILE A 388 17.36 16.85 3.51
CA ILE A 388 16.78 17.91 2.67
C ILE A 388 15.40 17.53 2.13
N HIS A 389 14.49 18.49 2.06
CA HIS A 389 13.15 18.30 1.52
C HIS A 389 12.66 19.52 0.72
N PHE A 390 11.97 19.29 -0.40
CA PHE A 390 11.32 20.34 -1.19
C PHE A 390 9.83 20.38 -0.88
N THR A 391 9.34 21.52 -0.39
CA THR A 391 7.94 21.68 0.01
C THR A 391 7.00 21.92 -1.17
N LYS A 392 5.71 21.65 -0.97
CA LYS A 392 4.63 22.01 -1.92
C LYS A 392 4.47 23.53 -2.11
N LYS A 393 5.01 24.37 -1.21
CA LYS A 393 4.92 25.84 -1.25
C LYS A 393 6.17 26.53 -1.81
N ASN A 394 7.01 25.84 -2.60
CA ASN A 394 8.24 26.39 -3.20
C ASN A 394 9.25 26.91 -2.16
N ALA A 395 9.48 26.14 -1.11
CA ALA A 395 10.56 26.35 -0.15
C ALA A 395 11.37 25.06 0.02
N VAL A 396 12.62 25.20 0.45
CA VAL A 396 13.55 24.10 0.72
C VAL A 396 13.76 23.99 2.22
N VAL A 397 13.52 22.83 2.80
CA VAL A 397 13.79 22.57 4.23
C VAL A 397 15.07 21.75 4.31
N ILE A 398 16.00 22.18 5.16
CA ILE A 398 17.27 21.47 5.39
C ILE A 398 17.41 21.22 6.89
N GLY A 399 17.59 19.97 7.27
CA GLY A 399 18.03 19.58 8.60
C GLY A 399 19.55 19.48 8.63
N GLY A 400 20.15 19.82 9.77
CA GLY A 400 21.59 19.76 9.92
C GLY A 400 22.08 20.08 11.32
N ARG A 401 23.39 20.30 11.44
CA ARG A 401 24.05 20.70 12.69
C ARG A 401 24.96 21.90 12.48
N CYS A 402 25.01 22.79 13.45
CA CYS A 402 25.90 23.94 13.46
C CYS A 402 27.37 23.51 13.57
N THR A 403 28.25 24.05 12.72
CA THR A 403 29.67 23.65 12.72
C THR A 403 30.43 24.14 13.95
N THR A 404 29.97 25.20 14.61
CA THR A 404 30.66 25.84 15.74
C THR A 404 30.14 25.36 17.09
N GLU A 405 28.82 25.23 17.22
CA GLU A 405 28.16 24.88 18.48
C GLU A 405 27.69 23.42 18.53
N ASP A 406 27.81 22.68 17.41
CA ASP A 406 27.31 21.31 17.23
C ASP A 406 25.80 21.13 17.55
N GLN A 407 25.05 22.23 17.59
CA GLN A 407 23.62 22.27 17.84
C GLN A 407 22.84 21.87 16.58
N ALA A 408 21.85 20.98 16.74
CA ALA A 408 20.95 20.59 15.67
C ALA A 408 19.99 21.72 15.28
N VAL A 409 19.68 21.80 13.98
CA VAL A 409 18.85 22.87 13.42
C VAL A 409 18.07 22.36 12.21
N VAL A 410 16.87 22.90 12.05
CA VAL A 410 16.11 22.82 10.80
C VAL A 410 15.92 24.23 10.26
N ILE A 411 16.33 24.46 9.02
CA ILE A 411 16.20 25.76 8.35
C ILE A 411 15.28 25.67 7.14
N LEU A 412 14.60 26.78 6.87
CA LEU A 412 13.77 26.97 5.68
C LEU A 412 14.46 27.97 4.77
N LEU A 413 14.68 27.60 3.51
CA LEU A 413 15.23 28.45 2.46
C LEU A 413 14.18 28.72 1.38
N ASP A 414 14.30 29.85 0.69
CA ASP A 414 13.58 30.08 -0.56
C ASP A 414 14.21 29.29 -1.73
N MET A 415 13.56 29.31 -2.90
CA MET A 415 14.08 28.64 -4.11
C MET A 415 15.40 29.24 -4.64
N ASN A 416 15.85 30.38 -4.10
CA ASN A 416 17.12 31.03 -4.43
C ASN A 416 18.21 30.72 -3.39
N GLY A 417 17.92 29.91 -2.36
CA GLY A 417 18.87 29.56 -1.30
C GLY A 417 18.98 30.60 -0.18
N ARG A 418 18.07 31.57 -0.10
CA ARG A 418 18.03 32.58 0.97
C ARG A 418 17.32 32.03 2.19
N LEU A 419 17.92 32.21 3.37
CA LEU A 419 17.33 31.80 4.65
C LEU A 419 16.05 32.57 4.95
N LEU A 420 14.96 31.85 5.19
CA LEU A 420 13.65 32.37 5.57
C LEU A 420 13.39 32.21 7.07
N LEU A 421 13.57 31.00 7.60
CA LEU A 421 13.29 30.66 9.00
C LEU A 421 14.32 29.67 9.54
N LYS A 422 14.50 29.68 10.86
CA LYS A 422 15.40 28.79 11.60
C LYS A 422 14.65 28.22 12.81
N TYR A 423 14.73 26.91 13.00
CA TYR A 423 14.22 26.17 14.14
C TYR A 423 15.38 25.44 14.82
N ASP A 424 15.82 25.96 15.96
CA ASP A 424 16.90 25.38 16.77
C ASP A 424 16.55 25.30 18.26
N LYS A 425 15.68 26.19 18.75
CA LYS A 425 15.28 26.27 20.15
C LYS A 425 13.78 26.42 20.34
N ASP A 426 13.25 25.76 21.37
CA ASP A 426 11.84 25.85 21.78
C ASP A 426 11.55 27.16 22.53
N GLU A 427 10.31 27.35 22.97
CA GLU A 427 9.89 28.54 23.74
C GLU A 427 10.64 28.70 25.07
N LYS A 428 11.23 27.62 25.60
CA LYS A 428 12.02 27.61 26.84
C LYS A 428 13.53 27.76 26.57
N ALA A 429 13.91 28.07 25.33
CA ALA A 429 15.29 28.15 24.86
C ALA A 429 16.09 26.83 24.93
N GLY A 430 15.42 25.68 25.08
CA GLY A 430 16.01 24.35 24.98
C GLY A 430 16.12 23.89 23.52
N PRO A 431 17.04 22.96 23.20
CA PRO A 431 17.17 22.44 21.83
C PRO A 431 15.90 21.69 21.41
N ILE A 432 15.41 21.94 20.19
CA ILE A 432 14.25 21.22 19.63
C ILE A 432 14.64 19.81 19.18
N PHE A 433 15.86 19.68 18.62
CA PHE A 433 16.32 18.47 17.94
C PHE A 433 17.62 17.95 18.56
N ILE A 434 17.84 16.65 18.47
CA ILE A 434 19.09 15.96 18.79
C ILE A 434 19.89 15.71 17.50
N ASN A 435 19.28 15.05 16.52
CA ASN A 435 19.88 14.73 15.23
C ASN A 435 18.80 14.59 14.14
N PRO A 436 18.46 15.66 13.40
CA PRO A 436 17.43 15.61 12.37
C PRO A 436 17.86 14.71 11.21
N LEU A 437 17.21 13.56 11.08
CA LEU A 437 17.57 12.48 10.16
C LEU A 437 16.84 12.57 8.83
N ARG A 438 15.54 12.87 8.83
CA ARG A 438 14.69 12.97 7.61
C ARG A 438 13.60 14.00 7.78
N ILE A 439 13.20 14.63 6.67
CA ILE A 439 12.18 15.68 6.68
C ILE A 439 11.13 15.44 5.61
N THR A 440 9.88 15.72 5.95
CA THR A 440 8.78 15.88 4.99
C THR A 440 7.92 17.08 5.35
N SER A 441 6.99 17.45 4.48
CA SER A 441 6.06 18.56 4.72
C SER A 441 4.67 18.30 4.16
N THR A 442 3.66 18.82 4.85
CA THR A 442 2.25 18.72 4.46
C THR A 442 1.80 19.97 3.70
N GLY A 443 0.68 19.90 2.97
CA GLY A 443 0.16 21.02 2.18
C GLY A 443 -0.23 22.24 3.02
N ASN A 444 -0.63 22.05 4.28
CA ASN A 444 -0.85 23.18 5.20
C ASN A 444 0.48 23.92 5.48
N GLY A 445 1.64 23.23 5.40
CA GLY A 445 3.00 23.74 5.56
C GLY A 445 3.66 23.32 6.87
N ASN A 446 3.08 22.38 7.63
CA ASN A 446 3.74 21.78 8.78
C ASN A 446 4.97 20.98 8.33
N ILE A 447 6.06 21.11 9.08
CA ILE A 447 7.32 20.41 8.82
C ILE A 447 7.41 19.23 9.78
N TRP A 448 7.67 18.04 9.24
CA TRP A 448 7.77 16.81 9.99
C TRP A 448 9.19 16.29 9.90
N VAL A 449 9.82 16.08 11.05
CA VAL A 449 11.24 15.78 11.17
C VAL A 449 11.39 14.50 11.97
N ILE A 450 12.03 13.48 11.40
CA ILE A 450 12.55 12.37 12.20
C ILE A 450 13.77 12.90 12.93
N ASP A 451 13.74 12.81 14.26
CA ASP A 451 14.85 13.15 15.13
C ASP A 451 15.41 11.86 15.75
N GLU A 452 16.67 11.56 15.43
CA GLU A 452 17.36 10.36 15.89
C GLU A 452 17.93 10.60 17.30
N GLU A 453 17.49 9.78 18.25
CA GLU A 453 17.91 9.88 19.66
C GLU A 453 19.14 9.00 19.91
N ASP A 454 19.15 7.78 19.36
CA ASP A 454 20.28 6.86 19.33
C ASP A 454 20.24 5.96 18.07
N ASP A 455 21.23 5.07 17.89
CA ASP A 455 21.35 4.17 16.73
C ASP A 455 20.12 3.25 16.51
N ASN A 456 19.24 3.13 17.49
CA ASN A 456 18.12 2.19 17.54
C ASN A 456 16.78 2.82 17.91
N SER A 457 16.72 4.12 18.19
CA SER A 457 15.52 4.81 18.63
C SER A 457 15.46 6.25 18.12
N GLY A 458 14.24 6.77 17.97
CA GLY A 458 14.03 8.14 17.59
C GLY A 458 12.56 8.53 17.70
N SER A 459 12.28 9.78 17.40
CA SER A 459 10.93 10.34 17.44
C SER A 459 10.65 11.19 16.20
N VAL A 460 9.38 11.54 16.01
CA VAL A 460 8.95 12.44 14.94
C VAL A 460 8.52 13.77 15.55
N VAL A 461 9.29 14.80 15.30
CA VAL A 461 9.02 16.19 15.73
C VAL A 461 8.24 16.90 14.63
N VAL A 462 7.14 17.55 15.01
CA VAL A 462 6.25 18.28 14.09
C VAL A 462 6.24 19.75 14.45
N LEU A 463 6.63 20.59 13.48
CA LEU A 463 6.58 22.04 13.56
C LEU A 463 5.33 22.55 12.85
N THR A 464 4.45 23.24 13.57
CA THR A 464 3.17 23.76 13.06
C THR A 464 3.22 25.27 12.82
N HIS A 465 2.28 25.80 12.02
CA HIS A 465 2.19 27.24 11.71
C HIS A 465 1.96 28.15 12.93
N GLU A 466 1.41 27.62 14.02
CA GLU A 466 1.20 28.37 15.27
C GLU A 466 2.44 28.36 16.18
N ASN A 467 3.61 28.00 15.64
CA ASN A 467 4.85 27.72 16.39
C ASN A 467 4.74 26.57 17.41
N GLY A 468 3.70 25.74 17.31
CA GLY A 468 3.55 24.55 18.14
C GLY A 468 4.56 23.47 17.74
N VAL A 469 5.33 22.98 18.73
CA VAL A 469 6.21 21.81 18.62
C VAL A 469 5.50 20.61 19.22
N HIS A 470 5.33 19.55 18.44
CA HIS A 470 4.73 18.30 18.90
C HIS A 470 5.66 17.12 18.62
N VAL A 471 5.51 16.04 19.39
CA VAL A 471 6.37 14.85 19.28
C VAL A 471 5.50 13.60 19.19
N TYR A 472 5.79 12.75 18.20
CA TYR A 472 5.23 11.41 18.07
C TYR A 472 6.32 10.36 18.31
N SER A 473 6.13 9.53 19.33
CA SER A 473 7.11 8.53 19.79
C SER A 473 6.69 7.08 19.49
N GLY A 474 5.77 6.87 18.54
CA GLY A 474 5.42 5.52 18.09
C GLY A 474 4.50 4.72 19.03
N ASN A 475 3.72 5.38 19.91
CA ASN A 475 2.83 4.72 20.87
C ASN A 475 1.88 3.72 20.18
N LEU A 476 2.22 2.44 20.30
CA LEU A 476 1.43 1.27 19.95
C LEU A 476 1.40 0.35 21.18
N ASP A 477 0.34 -0.43 21.35
CA ASP A 477 0.22 -1.35 22.48
C ASP A 477 1.38 -2.36 22.50
N MET A 478 1.83 -2.75 23.70
CA MET A 478 2.99 -3.64 23.91
C MET A 478 2.87 -5.01 23.21
N ASP A 479 1.66 -5.44 22.85
CA ASP A 479 1.44 -6.67 22.09
C ASP A 479 1.78 -6.54 20.60
N THR A 480 1.95 -5.31 20.09
CA THR A 480 2.16 -5.01 18.66
C THR A 480 3.64 -4.77 18.32
N CYS A 481 4.42 -4.25 19.26
CA CYS A 481 5.81 -3.86 19.06
C CYS A 481 6.77 -4.67 19.94
N GLU A 482 7.73 -5.36 19.32
CA GLU A 482 8.78 -6.11 20.01
C GLU A 482 9.98 -5.23 20.41
N LYS A 483 10.15 -4.08 19.75
CA LYS A 483 11.29 -3.17 19.84
C LYS A 483 10.82 -1.73 20.06
N GLN A 484 11.73 -0.87 20.53
CA GLN A 484 11.50 0.58 20.55
C GLN A 484 11.25 1.13 19.14
N PHE A 485 10.46 2.19 19.07
CA PHE A 485 10.13 2.86 17.83
C PHE A 485 11.41 3.36 17.15
N ASN A 486 11.68 2.84 15.95
CA ASN A 486 12.85 3.20 15.16
C ASN A 486 12.44 3.82 13.82
N PRO A 487 12.15 5.14 13.80
CA PRO A 487 11.83 5.87 12.58
C PRO A 487 13.07 6.11 11.73
N GLN A 488 13.14 5.52 10.52
CA GLN A 488 14.26 5.72 9.59
C GLN A 488 13.89 6.53 8.33
N TYR A 489 12.60 6.58 7.97
CA TYR A 489 12.12 7.34 6.83
C TYR A 489 10.71 7.87 7.06
N ILE A 490 10.45 9.07 6.54
CA ILE A 490 9.16 9.75 6.62
C ILE A 490 8.80 10.33 5.26
N THR A 491 7.54 10.23 4.88
CA THR A 491 7.04 10.83 3.64
C THR A 491 5.59 11.28 3.77
N THR A 492 5.17 12.17 2.89
CA THR A 492 3.80 12.69 2.83
C THR A 492 3.09 12.08 1.62
N THR A 493 1.91 11.52 1.87
CA THR A 493 1.03 10.97 0.84
C THR A 493 0.41 12.08 -0.03
N PRO A 494 -0.14 11.77 -1.22
CA PRO A 494 -0.89 12.74 -2.02
C PRO A 494 -2.05 13.42 -1.26
N LEU A 495 -2.66 12.71 -0.31
CA LEU A 495 -3.77 13.18 0.53
C LEU A 495 -3.31 13.91 1.82
N ASP A 496 -2.04 14.28 1.93
CA ASP A 496 -1.44 14.95 3.11
C ASP A 496 -1.42 14.14 4.42
N ASN A 497 -1.66 12.83 4.37
CA ASN A 497 -1.29 11.91 5.46
C ASN A 497 0.22 11.66 5.47
N ILE A 498 0.76 11.30 6.63
CA ILE A 498 2.18 11.03 6.86
C ILE A 498 2.40 9.54 7.03
N ILE A 499 3.43 9.00 6.37
CA ILE A 499 3.89 7.63 6.59
C ILE A 499 5.29 7.67 7.21
N VAL A 500 5.46 6.91 8.30
CA VAL A 500 6.73 6.74 9.00
C VAL A 500 7.08 5.25 9.00
N THR A 501 8.31 4.89 8.63
CA THR A 501 8.78 3.50 8.74
C THR A 501 9.23 3.20 10.16
N ASP A 502 8.75 2.12 10.78
CA ASP A 502 9.37 1.54 11.97
C ASP A 502 10.22 0.33 11.56
N THR A 503 11.52 0.57 11.38
CA THR A 503 12.42 -0.39 10.76
C THR A 503 12.58 -1.66 11.60
N TYR A 504 12.74 -1.53 12.91
CA TYR A 504 13.01 -2.68 13.76
C TYR A 504 11.77 -3.49 14.11
N ASN A 505 10.60 -2.86 14.13
CA ASN A 505 9.34 -3.59 14.24
C ASN A 505 8.80 -4.09 12.88
N HIS A 506 9.44 -3.74 11.77
CA HIS A 506 9.01 -4.09 10.41
C HIS A 506 7.61 -3.57 10.09
N MET A 507 7.36 -2.30 10.37
CA MET A 507 6.05 -1.69 10.20
C MET A 507 6.10 -0.34 9.49
N LEU A 508 4.95 0.11 9.03
CA LEU A 508 4.67 1.48 8.59
C LEU A 508 3.58 2.06 9.48
N HIS A 509 3.78 3.27 9.99
CA HIS A 509 2.78 4.04 10.73
C HIS A 509 2.16 5.05 9.78
N VAL A 510 0.84 5.19 9.80
CA VAL A 510 0.11 6.19 9.01
C VAL A 510 -0.56 7.18 9.96
N LEU A 511 -0.14 8.43 9.88
CA LEU A 511 -0.58 9.53 10.72
C LEU A 511 -1.37 10.53 9.87
N ASN A 512 -2.38 11.17 10.46
CA ASN A 512 -3.00 12.34 9.84
C ASN A 512 -2.19 13.62 10.11
N LYS A 513 -2.61 14.72 9.49
CA LYS A 513 -2.03 16.06 9.66
C LYS A 513 -2.04 16.58 11.11
N ASP A 514 -2.92 16.02 11.95
CA ASP A 514 -3.13 16.38 13.36
C ASP A 514 -2.38 15.43 14.31
N ILE A 515 -1.42 14.64 13.79
CA ILE A 515 -0.52 13.76 14.56
C ILE A 515 -1.26 12.59 15.21
N GLN A 516 -2.46 12.27 14.73
CA GLN A 516 -3.19 11.09 15.17
C GLN A 516 -2.83 9.88 14.32
N LEU A 517 -2.59 8.75 14.97
CA LEU A 517 -2.35 7.47 14.31
C LEU A 517 -3.66 6.96 13.70
N LEU A 518 -3.70 6.87 12.38
CA LEU A 518 -4.82 6.32 11.62
C LEU A 518 -4.72 4.80 11.50
N ALA A 519 -3.52 4.30 11.20
CA ALA A 519 -3.27 2.88 10.97
C ALA A 519 -1.79 2.53 11.13
N HIS A 520 -1.50 1.24 11.28
CA HIS A 520 -0.16 0.67 11.13
C HIS A 520 -0.22 -0.57 10.22
N TYR A 521 0.87 -0.84 9.50
CA TYR A 521 0.95 -1.95 8.54
C TYR A 521 2.22 -2.76 8.80
N SER A 522 2.09 -4.07 9.03
CA SER A 522 3.25 -4.95 9.11
C SER A 522 3.81 -5.24 7.72
N THR A 523 5.04 -4.79 7.46
CA THR A 523 5.74 -5.11 6.22
C THR A 523 6.26 -6.56 6.21
N ARG A 524 6.36 -7.18 7.39
CA ARG A 524 6.72 -8.61 7.56
C ARG A 524 5.72 -9.53 6.83
N ASP A 525 4.44 -9.20 6.84
CA ASP A 525 3.37 -10.00 6.24
C ASP A 525 3.51 -10.15 4.71
N ILE A 526 4.17 -9.18 4.06
CA ILE A 526 4.47 -9.18 2.62
C ILE A 526 5.94 -9.51 2.32
N GLY A 527 6.69 -10.02 3.30
CA GLY A 527 8.09 -10.46 3.14
C GLY A 527 9.14 -9.34 3.14
N ILE A 528 8.74 -8.11 3.46
CA ILE A 528 9.64 -6.96 3.55
C ILE A 528 10.08 -6.80 5.01
N LEU A 529 11.33 -7.18 5.30
CA LEU A 529 11.91 -7.03 6.63
C LEU A 529 12.76 -5.77 6.69
N TYR A 530 12.77 -5.08 7.84
CA TYR A 530 13.54 -3.85 8.05
C TYR A 530 13.29 -2.80 6.94
N PRO A 531 12.05 -2.27 6.83
CA PRO A 531 11.74 -1.22 5.86
C PRO A 531 12.60 0.01 6.17
N THR A 532 13.37 0.46 5.18
CA THR A 532 14.34 1.56 5.31
C THR A 532 13.88 2.85 4.65
N THR A 533 12.93 2.77 3.71
CA THR A 533 12.44 3.94 2.97
C THR A 533 11.10 3.63 2.31
N VAL A 534 10.27 4.66 2.13
CA VAL A 534 8.95 4.53 1.49
C VAL A 534 8.67 5.78 0.65
N VAL A 535 8.33 5.61 -0.62
CA VAL A 535 8.01 6.71 -1.54
C VAL A 535 6.79 6.43 -2.40
N PHE A 536 6.11 7.49 -2.81
CA PHE A 536 4.95 7.46 -3.70
C PHE A 536 5.34 7.92 -5.10
N THR A 537 4.78 7.31 -6.14
CA THR A 537 4.82 7.87 -7.50
C THR A 537 3.53 8.63 -7.82
N SER A 538 3.49 9.32 -8.97
CA SER A 538 2.33 10.11 -9.39
C SER A 538 1.09 9.27 -9.75
N VAL A 539 1.23 7.94 -9.79
CA VAL A 539 0.19 6.96 -10.15
C VAL A 539 -0.20 6.07 -8.96
N ASP A 540 -0.23 6.63 -7.73
CA ASP A 540 -0.65 5.95 -6.49
C ASP A 540 0.10 4.64 -6.14
N ASN A 541 1.28 4.39 -6.73
CA ASN A 541 2.11 3.25 -6.36
C ASN A 541 3.01 3.58 -5.16
N ILE A 542 3.15 2.61 -4.26
CA ILE A 542 4.05 2.69 -3.09
C ILE A 542 5.28 1.84 -3.36
N TYR A 543 6.46 2.44 -3.20
CA TYR A 543 7.74 1.73 -3.23
C TYR A 543 8.36 1.72 -1.84
N ILE A 544 8.67 0.53 -1.34
CA ILE A 544 9.29 0.34 -0.04
C ILE A 544 10.70 -0.22 -0.26
N GLY A 545 11.71 0.49 0.23
CA GLY A 545 13.07 -0.02 0.33
C GLY A 545 13.26 -0.85 1.59
N SER A 546 14.13 -1.85 1.52
CA SER A 546 14.40 -2.76 2.64
C SER A 546 15.86 -3.17 2.71
N SER A 547 16.32 -3.47 3.93
CA SER A 547 17.64 -4.04 4.17
C SER A 547 17.75 -5.54 3.90
N TYR A 548 16.62 -6.25 3.94
CA TYR A 548 16.51 -7.68 3.67
C TYR A 548 15.17 -7.98 3.02
N TYR A 549 15.20 -8.33 1.74
CA TYR A 549 14.08 -8.98 1.10
C TYR A 549 14.31 -10.48 1.17
N GLN A 550 13.50 -11.20 1.95
CA GLN A 550 13.49 -12.65 1.84
C GLN A 550 12.76 -12.99 0.54
N HIS A 551 13.54 -13.25 -0.51
CA HIS A 551 13.02 -14.00 -1.63
C HIS A 551 12.49 -15.31 -1.05
N ASN A 552 11.19 -15.51 -1.09
CA ASN A 552 10.63 -16.81 -0.75
C ASN A 552 11.07 -17.79 -1.85
N GLU A 553 12.28 -18.35 -1.73
CA GLU A 553 12.62 -19.67 -2.31
C GLU A 553 11.60 -20.72 -1.88
N LYS A 554 10.80 -20.38 -0.86
CA LYS A 554 9.62 -21.09 -0.41
C LYS A 554 8.45 -21.19 -1.41
N ALA A 555 8.43 -20.43 -2.51
CA ALA A 555 7.32 -20.53 -3.48
C ALA A 555 7.35 -21.81 -4.34
N LYS A 556 8.52 -22.42 -4.53
CA LYS A 556 8.69 -23.74 -5.17
C LYS A 556 8.23 -24.93 -4.30
N LEU A 557 7.80 -24.67 -3.07
CA LEU A 557 7.57 -25.72 -2.04
C LEU A 557 6.20 -26.39 -2.10
N LEU A 558 5.25 -25.82 -2.83
CA LEU A 558 3.89 -26.38 -2.97
C LEU A 558 3.76 -27.31 -4.17
N ASP A 559 4.81 -27.44 -5.00
CA ASP A 559 4.78 -28.27 -6.19
C ASP A 559 4.63 -29.77 -5.89
N ASP A 560 5.09 -30.18 -4.70
CA ASP A 560 5.05 -31.56 -4.20
C ASP A 560 3.68 -31.95 -3.63
N LEU A 561 2.71 -31.02 -3.61
CA LEU A 561 1.41 -31.18 -2.97
C LEU A 561 0.28 -30.99 -3.97
N CYS A 562 -0.81 -31.72 -3.75
CA CYS A 562 -2.10 -31.39 -4.36
C CYS A 562 -3.26 -31.65 -3.39
N VAL A 563 -4.35 -30.89 -3.56
CA VAL A 563 -5.58 -31.06 -2.78
C VAL A 563 -6.58 -31.86 -3.61
N GLY A 564 -7.14 -32.93 -3.05
CA GLY A 564 -8.24 -33.67 -3.67
C GLY A 564 -9.53 -32.85 -3.62
N PHE A 565 -10.03 -32.43 -4.78
CA PHE A 565 -11.20 -31.55 -4.87
C PHE A 565 -12.20 -32.05 -5.91
N ASN A 566 -13.37 -32.49 -5.44
CA ASN A 566 -14.45 -33.04 -6.27
C ASN A 566 -15.74 -32.18 -6.25
N GLY A 567 -15.68 -30.96 -5.70
CA GLY A 567 -16.84 -30.06 -5.56
C GLY A 567 -17.85 -30.45 -4.46
N GLY A 568 -17.57 -31.49 -3.67
CA GLY A 568 -18.35 -31.86 -2.49
C GLY A 568 -18.17 -30.90 -1.32
N LYS A 569 -19.09 -30.95 -0.34
CA LYS A 569 -19.03 -30.10 0.87
C LYS A 569 -17.75 -30.32 1.68
N ASP A 570 -17.30 -31.56 1.81
CA ASP A 570 -16.18 -31.95 2.66
C ASP A 570 -14.84 -31.45 2.07
N CYS A 571 -14.62 -31.66 0.78
CA CYS A 571 -13.43 -31.13 0.10
C CYS A 571 -13.47 -29.60 -0.07
N THR A 572 -14.65 -28.97 -0.01
CA THR A 572 -14.78 -27.50 -0.01
C THR A 572 -14.30 -26.91 1.31
N VAL A 573 -14.67 -27.51 2.45
CA VAL A 573 -14.12 -27.16 3.76
C VAL A 573 -12.61 -27.35 3.76
N LEU A 574 -12.14 -28.50 3.27
CA LEU A 574 -10.70 -28.77 3.20
C LEU A 574 -9.96 -27.74 2.34
N LEU A 575 -10.48 -27.44 1.15
CA LEU A 575 -9.87 -26.48 0.23
C LEU A 575 -9.73 -25.11 0.89
N HIS A 576 -10.76 -24.67 1.61
CA HIS A 576 -10.74 -23.39 2.30
C HIS A 576 -9.73 -23.37 3.46
N LEU A 577 -9.66 -24.45 4.25
CA LEU A 577 -8.65 -24.60 5.30
C LEU A 577 -7.23 -24.61 4.72
N PHE A 578 -6.98 -25.45 3.71
CA PHE A 578 -5.69 -25.53 3.03
C PHE A 578 -5.28 -24.16 2.46
N TYR A 579 -6.18 -23.49 1.74
CA TYR A 579 -5.92 -22.16 1.19
C TYR A 579 -5.55 -21.16 2.29
N SER A 580 -6.29 -21.16 3.41
CA SER A 580 -6.05 -20.25 4.53
C SER A 580 -4.67 -20.49 5.17
N VAL A 581 -4.33 -21.75 5.43
CA VAL A 581 -3.03 -22.12 6.02
C VAL A 581 -1.90 -21.82 5.04
N ALA A 582 -2.05 -22.19 3.77
CA ALA A 582 -1.05 -21.94 2.73
C ALA A 582 -0.82 -20.45 2.50
N LYS A 583 -1.88 -19.62 2.48
CA LYS A 583 -1.77 -18.16 2.37
C LYS A 583 -1.09 -17.54 3.58
N LYS A 584 -1.42 -17.97 4.80
CA LYS A 584 -0.75 -17.47 6.01
C LYS A 584 0.73 -17.86 6.04
N LYS A 585 1.05 -19.11 5.68
CA LYS A 585 2.41 -19.64 5.73
C LYS A 585 3.29 -19.13 4.59
N PHE A 586 2.68 -18.85 3.43
CA PHE A 586 3.34 -18.41 2.20
C PHE A 586 2.60 -17.22 1.56
N PRO A 587 2.60 -16.03 2.19
CA PRO A 587 1.80 -14.87 1.73
C PRO A 587 2.23 -14.35 0.35
N VAL A 588 3.50 -14.56 -0.01
CA VAL A 588 4.10 -14.11 -1.29
C VAL A 588 4.03 -15.19 -2.38
N HIS A 589 3.30 -16.30 -2.17
CA HIS A 589 3.15 -17.34 -3.20
C HIS A 589 2.29 -16.83 -4.37
N LYS A 590 2.86 -16.83 -5.58
CA LYS A 590 2.23 -16.31 -6.81
C LYS A 590 1.73 -17.42 -7.75
N ASP A 591 2.16 -18.67 -7.56
CA ASP A 591 1.73 -19.79 -8.40
C ASP A 591 0.34 -20.30 -7.98
N LYS A 592 -0.25 -21.13 -8.85
CA LYS A 592 -1.57 -21.72 -8.60
C LYS A 592 -1.45 -22.96 -7.70
N TYR A 593 -2.41 -23.14 -6.80
CA TYR A 593 -2.49 -24.36 -6.00
C TYR A 593 -3.01 -25.53 -6.84
N LYS A 594 -2.34 -26.68 -6.78
CA LYS A 594 -2.76 -27.88 -7.53
C LYS A 594 -3.94 -28.56 -6.86
N ALA A 595 -4.99 -28.82 -7.63
CA ALA A 595 -6.18 -29.52 -7.20
C ALA A 595 -6.41 -30.77 -8.06
N LEU A 596 -6.37 -31.94 -7.44
CA LEU A 596 -6.63 -33.22 -8.10
C LEU A 596 -8.14 -33.44 -8.22
N TYR A 597 -8.62 -33.56 -9.45
CA TYR A 597 -10.02 -33.90 -9.75
C TYR A 597 -10.11 -35.18 -10.58
N ILE A 598 -10.62 -36.25 -9.96
CA ILE A 598 -10.89 -37.53 -10.64
C ILE A 598 -12.37 -37.57 -11.01
N LYS A 599 -12.64 -37.38 -12.30
CA LYS A 599 -13.98 -37.25 -12.86
C LYS A 599 -14.63 -38.61 -13.07
N SER A 600 -15.84 -38.75 -12.52
CA SER A 600 -16.68 -39.92 -12.75
C SER A 600 -17.40 -39.82 -14.10
N LYS A 601 -17.95 -40.94 -14.62
CA LYS A 601 -18.59 -40.99 -15.95
C LYS A 601 -19.85 -40.13 -16.09
N SER A 602 -20.55 -39.84 -14.98
CA SER A 602 -21.84 -39.14 -15.00
C SER A 602 -21.90 -38.16 -13.82
N VAL A 603 -21.38 -36.95 -14.02
CA VAL A 603 -21.30 -35.89 -13.01
C VAL A 603 -22.43 -34.88 -13.22
N PHE A 604 -22.98 -34.38 -12.11
CA PHE A 604 -23.96 -33.29 -12.15
C PHE A 604 -23.36 -32.00 -12.76
N PRO A 605 -24.05 -31.33 -13.70
CA PRO A 605 -23.63 -30.04 -14.24
C PRO A 605 -23.42 -28.97 -13.15
N GLU A 606 -24.23 -28.98 -12.09
CA GLU A 606 -24.10 -28.07 -10.95
C GLU A 606 -22.79 -28.29 -10.18
N VAL A 607 -22.29 -29.53 -10.10
CA VAL A 607 -21.01 -29.83 -9.47
C VAL A 607 -19.86 -29.33 -10.35
N GLU A 608 -19.91 -29.59 -11.65
CA GLU A 608 -18.91 -29.08 -12.61
C GLU A 608 -18.84 -27.55 -12.60
N LYS A 609 -20.00 -26.89 -12.62
CA LYS A 609 -20.11 -25.43 -12.52
C LYS A 609 -19.51 -24.94 -11.21
N PHE A 610 -19.80 -25.60 -10.09
CA PHE A 610 -19.25 -25.23 -8.80
C PHE A 610 -17.73 -25.40 -8.76
N ILE A 611 -17.18 -26.49 -9.31
CA ILE A 611 -15.73 -26.70 -9.41
C ILE A 611 -15.06 -25.57 -10.22
N GLN A 612 -15.66 -25.13 -11.33
CA GLN A 612 -15.14 -24.01 -12.12
C GLN A 612 -15.13 -22.70 -11.32
N ILE A 613 -16.22 -22.40 -10.60
CA ILE A 613 -16.29 -21.22 -9.72
C ILE A 613 -15.22 -21.30 -8.62
N SER A 614 -15.04 -22.46 -7.99
CA SER A 614 -13.99 -22.65 -6.98
C SER A 614 -12.58 -22.53 -7.57
N ARG A 615 -12.33 -23.07 -8.77
CA ARG A 615 -11.04 -22.92 -9.46
C ARG A 615 -10.67 -21.46 -9.61
N ASP A 616 -11.61 -20.64 -10.06
CA ASP A 616 -11.36 -19.23 -10.33
C ASP A 616 -11.18 -18.45 -9.03
N ASN A 617 -12.03 -18.71 -8.02
CA ASN A 617 -11.97 -17.99 -6.75
C ASN A 617 -10.72 -18.33 -5.90
N TYR A 618 -10.26 -19.58 -5.92
CA TYR A 618 -9.09 -20.03 -5.15
C TYR A 618 -7.79 -20.03 -5.98
N GLY A 619 -7.84 -19.70 -7.27
CA GLY A 619 -6.65 -19.68 -8.14
C GLY A 619 -6.04 -21.07 -8.36
N LEU A 620 -6.84 -22.07 -8.70
CA LEU A 620 -6.41 -23.47 -8.76
C LEU A 620 -5.87 -23.90 -10.14
N GLU A 621 -4.85 -24.74 -10.13
CA GLU A 621 -4.45 -25.59 -11.26
C GLU A 621 -5.18 -26.93 -11.13
N MET A 622 -6.13 -27.20 -12.02
CA MET A 622 -6.93 -28.42 -11.98
C MET A 622 -6.23 -29.57 -12.70
N LEU A 623 -5.81 -30.59 -11.96
CA LEU A 623 -5.25 -31.85 -12.46
C LEU A 623 -6.39 -32.84 -12.69
N ASN A 624 -6.90 -32.86 -13.92
CA ASN A 624 -8.11 -33.61 -14.28
C ASN A 624 -7.79 -35.01 -14.82
N TYR A 625 -8.30 -36.03 -14.15
CA TYR A 625 -8.18 -37.43 -14.56
C TYR A 625 -9.54 -38.10 -14.64
N HIS A 626 -9.62 -39.21 -15.39
CA HIS A 626 -10.87 -39.93 -15.61
C HIS A 626 -10.69 -41.41 -15.28
N GLY A 627 -11.77 -42.06 -14.83
CA GLY A 627 -11.79 -43.51 -14.62
C GLY A 627 -11.62 -43.93 -13.16
N ARG A 628 -10.93 -45.06 -12.94
CA ARG A 628 -10.74 -45.62 -11.58
C ARG A 628 -9.65 -44.83 -10.85
N ILE A 629 -9.86 -44.60 -9.55
CA ILE A 629 -8.96 -43.78 -8.73
C ILE A 629 -7.50 -44.27 -8.83
N LYS A 630 -7.28 -45.59 -8.73
CA LYS A 630 -5.95 -46.19 -8.82
C LYS A 630 -5.26 -45.88 -10.15
N ASP A 631 -5.96 -46.01 -11.27
CA ASP A 631 -5.43 -45.73 -12.61
C ASP A 631 -5.11 -44.22 -12.76
N SER A 632 -6.02 -43.36 -12.30
CA SER A 632 -5.81 -41.91 -12.31
C SER A 632 -4.62 -41.46 -11.47
N LEU A 633 -4.39 -42.10 -10.31
CA LEU A 633 -3.20 -41.83 -9.49
C LEU A 633 -1.91 -42.33 -10.18
N THR A 634 -1.97 -43.40 -10.96
CA THR A 634 -0.82 -43.86 -11.76
C THR A 634 -0.48 -42.85 -12.84
N GLU A 635 -1.49 -42.31 -13.53
CA GLU A 635 -1.30 -41.24 -14.52
C GLU A 635 -0.80 -39.95 -13.88
N LEU A 636 -1.29 -39.60 -12.69
CA LEU A 636 -0.79 -38.47 -11.90
C LEU A 636 0.70 -38.61 -11.59
N GLN A 637 1.13 -39.78 -11.09
CA GLN A 637 2.53 -40.03 -10.76
C GLN A 637 3.44 -39.93 -11.99
N LYS A 638 2.96 -40.35 -13.17
CA LYS A 638 3.70 -40.24 -14.43
C LYS A 638 3.78 -38.81 -14.96
N GLY A 639 2.67 -38.06 -14.91
CA GLY A 639 2.58 -36.69 -15.43
C GLY A 639 3.19 -35.65 -14.49
N HIS A 640 3.15 -35.90 -13.19
CA HIS A 640 3.58 -34.98 -12.14
C HIS A 640 4.39 -35.72 -11.07
N PRO A 641 5.59 -36.25 -11.41
CA PRO A 641 6.40 -37.05 -10.50
C PRO A 641 6.89 -36.29 -9.25
N GLY A 642 6.83 -34.96 -9.27
CA GLY A 642 7.12 -34.12 -8.10
C GLY A 642 6.08 -34.23 -6.98
N ILE A 643 4.83 -34.58 -7.29
CA ILE A 643 3.76 -34.67 -6.29
C ILE A 643 4.01 -35.89 -5.38
N LYS A 644 4.12 -35.63 -4.07
CA LYS A 644 4.41 -36.63 -3.03
C LYS A 644 3.24 -36.85 -2.07
N ALA A 645 2.37 -35.86 -1.88
CA ALA A 645 1.22 -35.97 -0.98
C ALA A 645 -0.07 -35.41 -1.57
N VAL A 646 -1.18 -36.05 -1.21
CA VAL A 646 -2.54 -35.64 -1.58
C VAL A 646 -3.34 -35.38 -0.31
N ILE A 647 -3.82 -34.15 -0.17
CA ILE A 647 -4.63 -33.75 0.98
C ILE A 647 -6.11 -34.03 0.65
N MET A 648 -6.81 -34.79 1.50
CA MET A 648 -8.13 -35.34 1.22
C MET A 648 -9.16 -34.98 2.29
N GLY A 649 -10.38 -34.69 1.84
CA GLY A 649 -11.50 -34.27 2.71
C GLY A 649 -12.25 -35.43 3.36
N THR A 650 -11.60 -36.57 3.59
CA THR A 650 -12.23 -37.80 4.09
C THR A 650 -12.54 -37.68 5.58
N ARG A 651 -13.73 -38.14 6.00
CA ARG A 651 -14.15 -38.27 7.41
C ARG A 651 -14.16 -39.74 7.83
N LYS A 652 -14.00 -40.04 9.12
CA LYS A 652 -14.08 -41.43 9.65
C LYS A 652 -15.43 -42.12 9.43
N THR A 653 -16.48 -41.32 9.26
CA THR A 653 -17.85 -41.80 8.98
C THR A 653 -18.06 -42.14 7.51
N ASP A 654 -17.11 -41.83 6.63
CA ASP A 654 -17.18 -42.23 5.23
C ASP A 654 -16.99 -43.76 5.07
N PRO A 655 -17.48 -44.36 3.98
CA PRO A 655 -17.27 -45.78 3.73
C PRO A 655 -15.77 -46.12 3.67
N TYR A 656 -15.40 -47.21 4.36
CA TYR A 656 -14.04 -47.77 4.36
C TYR A 656 -12.94 -46.87 4.96
N SER A 657 -13.27 -45.80 5.70
CA SER A 657 -12.28 -44.85 6.23
C SER A 657 -12.03 -44.93 7.75
N CYS A 658 -12.74 -45.80 8.47
CA CYS A 658 -12.70 -45.85 9.95
C CYS A 658 -11.31 -46.14 10.54
N HIS A 659 -10.44 -46.81 9.78
CA HIS A 659 -9.08 -47.18 10.17
C HIS A 659 -8.01 -46.18 9.69
N LEU A 660 -8.42 -45.09 9.01
CA LEU A 660 -7.46 -44.11 8.50
C LEU A 660 -6.93 -43.22 9.62
N GLU A 661 -5.66 -42.86 9.48
CA GLU A 661 -4.96 -41.87 10.29
C GLU A 661 -4.78 -40.56 9.52
N SER A 662 -4.44 -39.48 10.26
CA SER A 662 -4.21 -38.14 9.70
C SER A 662 -3.16 -38.14 8.58
N PHE A 663 -2.15 -39.00 8.70
CA PHE A 663 -1.15 -39.27 7.67
C PHE A 663 -1.08 -40.76 7.42
N SER A 664 -1.40 -41.20 6.20
CA SER A 664 -1.32 -42.61 5.84
C SER A 664 -0.84 -42.77 4.41
N MET A 665 0.15 -43.62 4.17
CA MET A 665 0.50 -43.96 2.79
C MET A 665 -0.68 -44.66 2.12
N THR A 666 -0.84 -44.50 0.81
CA THR A 666 -1.70 -45.36 0.00
C THR A 666 -1.35 -46.84 0.18
N ASP A 667 -2.31 -47.72 -0.11
CA ASP A 667 -2.10 -49.17 0.03
C ASP A 667 -0.93 -49.65 -0.86
N ALA A 668 -0.30 -50.76 -0.49
CA ALA A 668 0.96 -51.21 -1.09
C ALA A 668 0.87 -51.45 -2.61
N ASP A 669 -0.30 -51.85 -3.10
CA ASP A 669 -0.55 -52.09 -4.51
C ASP A 669 -0.94 -50.82 -5.30
N TRP A 670 -1.07 -49.66 -4.65
CA TRP A 670 -1.41 -48.37 -5.27
C TRP A 670 -0.17 -47.51 -5.54
N PRO A 671 -0.25 -46.53 -6.46
CA PRO A 671 0.76 -45.47 -6.59
C PRO A 671 1.01 -44.81 -5.24
N GLN A 672 2.29 -44.72 -4.85
CA GLN A 672 2.66 -44.32 -3.50
C GLN A 672 2.57 -42.80 -3.31
N PHE A 673 1.52 -42.37 -2.62
CA PHE A 673 1.30 -40.99 -2.19
C PHE A 673 0.99 -40.95 -0.71
N MET A 674 1.51 -39.93 0.00
CA MET A 674 1.05 -39.66 1.36
C MET A 674 -0.39 -39.12 1.31
N ARG A 675 -1.33 -39.84 1.90
CA ARG A 675 -2.70 -39.36 2.15
C ARG A 675 -2.69 -38.52 3.42
N VAL A 676 -3.13 -37.28 3.30
CA VAL A 676 -3.25 -36.35 4.43
C VAL A 676 -4.73 -36.09 4.65
N ASN A 677 -5.28 -36.42 5.82
CA ASN A 677 -6.71 -36.35 6.11
C ASN A 677 -7.00 -35.44 7.32
N PRO A 678 -7.03 -34.11 7.16
CA PRO A 678 -7.23 -33.17 8.28
C PRO A 678 -8.64 -33.23 8.89
N LEU A 679 -9.63 -33.74 8.15
CA LEU A 679 -11.04 -33.72 8.52
C LEU A 679 -11.56 -35.01 9.16
N LEU A 680 -10.70 -35.99 9.48
CA LEU A 680 -11.14 -37.33 9.90
C LEU A 680 -12.13 -37.35 11.07
N ASN A 681 -11.94 -36.48 12.07
CA ASN A 681 -12.77 -36.42 13.26
C ASN A 681 -13.93 -35.40 13.15
N TRP A 682 -14.16 -34.82 11.97
CA TRP A 682 -15.26 -33.88 11.77
C TRP A 682 -16.59 -34.63 11.59
N SER A 683 -17.66 -34.07 12.18
CA SER A 683 -19.03 -34.56 12.04
C SER A 683 -19.75 -33.86 10.88
N TYR A 684 -20.92 -34.35 10.49
CA TYR A 684 -21.73 -33.69 9.46
C TYR A 684 -22.11 -32.26 9.89
N LYS A 685 -22.43 -32.07 11.17
CA LYS A 685 -22.69 -30.76 11.75
C LYS A 685 -21.48 -29.83 11.69
N HIS A 686 -20.27 -30.33 11.98
CA HIS A 686 -19.05 -29.50 11.91
C HIS A 686 -18.82 -28.95 10.50
N ILE A 687 -19.04 -29.76 9.46
CA ILE A 687 -18.92 -29.34 8.05
C ILE A 687 -19.86 -28.18 7.73
N TRP A 688 -21.15 -28.32 8.06
CA TRP A 688 -22.14 -27.27 7.78
C TRP A 688 -21.97 -26.04 8.66
N GLN A 689 -21.59 -26.22 9.92
CA GLN A 689 -21.26 -25.11 10.81
C GLN A 689 -20.11 -24.28 10.22
N PHE A 690 -19.07 -24.91 9.70
CA PHE A 690 -17.95 -24.22 9.06
C PHE A 690 -18.35 -23.50 7.79
N LEU A 691 -18.99 -24.19 6.83
CA LEU A 691 -19.43 -23.59 5.56
C LEU A 691 -20.36 -22.40 5.78
N ARG A 692 -21.33 -22.53 6.69
CA ARG A 692 -22.34 -21.49 6.91
C ARG A 692 -21.86 -20.35 7.78
N SER A 693 -21.06 -20.60 8.83
CA SER A 693 -20.55 -19.52 9.70
C SER A 693 -19.59 -18.60 8.95
N LEU A 694 -18.87 -19.13 7.95
CA LEU A 694 -17.91 -18.37 7.16
C LEU A 694 -18.47 -17.86 5.83
N ASN A 695 -19.74 -18.13 5.52
CA ASN A 695 -20.39 -17.83 4.24
C ASN A 695 -19.62 -18.38 3.02
N ILE A 696 -19.09 -19.60 3.13
CA ILE A 696 -18.33 -20.25 2.06
C ILE A 696 -19.31 -20.80 1.01
N PRO A 697 -19.16 -20.45 -0.29
CA PRO A 697 -19.99 -21.02 -1.34
C PRO A 697 -19.86 -22.54 -1.43
N TYR A 698 -20.97 -23.24 -1.66
CA TYR A 698 -21.02 -24.69 -1.88
C TYR A 698 -21.95 -25.03 -3.06
N CYS A 699 -21.87 -26.27 -3.56
CA CYS A 699 -22.70 -26.71 -4.70
C CYS A 699 -24.21 -26.57 -4.40
N SER A 700 -24.96 -25.93 -5.30
CA SER A 700 -26.39 -25.63 -5.14
C SER A 700 -27.30 -26.86 -5.01
N LEU A 701 -26.82 -28.06 -5.32
CA LEU A 701 -27.58 -29.30 -5.09
C LEU A 701 -27.85 -29.53 -3.61
N TYR A 702 -26.96 -29.06 -2.73
CA TYR A 702 -27.18 -29.17 -1.30
C TYR A 702 -28.42 -28.37 -0.85
N ASP A 703 -28.76 -27.26 -1.50
CA ASP A 703 -29.99 -26.50 -1.22
C ASP A 703 -31.25 -27.23 -1.70
N ARG A 704 -31.08 -28.18 -2.63
CA ARG A 704 -32.16 -29.01 -3.20
C ARG A 704 -32.29 -30.36 -2.48
N GLY A 705 -31.77 -30.47 -1.25
CA GLY A 705 -31.90 -31.64 -0.41
C GLY A 705 -30.93 -32.80 -0.68
N TYR A 706 -29.94 -32.62 -1.54
CA TYR A 706 -28.88 -33.63 -1.69
C TYR A 706 -27.92 -33.54 -0.52
N THR A 707 -27.66 -34.63 0.20
CA THR A 707 -26.77 -34.62 1.39
C THR A 707 -25.40 -35.26 1.13
N SER A 708 -25.27 -36.03 0.04
CA SER A 708 -24.04 -36.69 -0.41
C SER A 708 -24.02 -36.72 -1.94
N LEU A 709 -22.97 -36.19 -2.58
CA LEU A 709 -22.87 -36.05 -4.05
C LEU A 709 -21.91 -37.04 -4.68
N GLY A 710 -22.31 -37.67 -5.78
CA GLY A 710 -21.54 -38.67 -6.53
C GLY A 710 -22.10 -38.73 -7.96
N SER A 711 -22.33 -39.91 -8.54
CA SER A 711 -22.80 -39.95 -9.93
C SER A 711 -24.29 -39.64 -10.05
N MET A 712 -24.73 -39.06 -11.17
CA MET A 712 -26.16 -38.81 -11.41
C MET A 712 -26.99 -40.09 -11.42
N ASN A 713 -26.37 -41.23 -11.76
CA ASN A 713 -27.04 -42.52 -11.85
C ASN A 713 -27.39 -43.11 -10.48
N ASN A 714 -26.75 -42.66 -9.40
CA ASN A 714 -26.90 -43.26 -8.06
C ASN A 714 -27.12 -42.25 -6.95
N THR A 715 -27.48 -41.00 -7.29
CA THR A 715 -27.66 -39.92 -6.32
C THR A 715 -29.01 -39.26 -6.48
N HIS A 716 -29.77 -39.22 -5.39
CA HIS A 716 -31.08 -38.58 -5.26
C HIS A 716 -31.10 -37.64 -4.04
N PRO A 717 -32.05 -36.68 -3.99
CA PRO A 717 -32.31 -35.92 -2.78
C PRO A 717 -32.58 -36.85 -1.60
N ASN A 718 -32.17 -36.45 -0.40
CA ASN A 718 -32.31 -37.27 0.78
C ASN A 718 -33.80 -37.39 1.17
N PRO A 719 -34.35 -38.61 1.30
CA PRO A 719 -35.76 -38.80 1.65
C PRO A 719 -36.12 -38.22 3.02
N HIS A 720 -35.15 -38.09 3.94
CA HIS A 720 -35.38 -37.50 5.26
C HIS A 720 -35.53 -35.97 5.24
N LEU A 721 -35.29 -35.32 4.11
CA LEU A 721 -35.47 -33.88 3.91
C LEU A 721 -36.74 -33.53 3.14
N GLN A 722 -37.54 -34.54 2.80
CA GLN A 722 -38.73 -34.41 1.97
C GLN A 722 -39.87 -33.71 2.72
N TYR A 723 -40.56 -32.77 2.06
CA TYR A 723 -41.79 -32.14 2.56
C TYR A 723 -42.73 -31.78 1.41
N ILE A 724 -43.99 -31.44 1.73
CA ILE A 724 -44.96 -30.91 0.76
C ILE A 724 -45.05 -29.40 1.02
N ASP A 725 -44.79 -28.59 -0.01
CA ASP A 725 -44.87 -27.14 0.12
C ASP A 725 -46.32 -26.62 0.14
N ASP A 726 -46.49 -25.32 0.37
CA ASP A 726 -47.81 -24.67 0.44
C ASP A 726 -48.64 -24.78 -0.85
N ARG A 727 -48.02 -25.19 -1.97
CA ARG A 727 -48.66 -25.41 -3.27
C ARG A 727 -49.00 -26.88 -3.52
N GLY A 728 -48.75 -27.76 -2.55
CA GLY A 728 -48.97 -29.19 -2.68
C GLY A 728 -47.89 -29.91 -3.50
N ILE A 729 -46.75 -29.27 -3.76
CA ILE A 729 -45.67 -29.83 -4.56
C ILE A 729 -44.64 -30.48 -3.65
N LEU A 730 -44.17 -31.66 -4.06
CA LEU A 730 -43.09 -32.37 -3.39
C LEU A 730 -41.78 -31.57 -3.48
N SER A 731 -41.24 -31.19 -2.32
CA SER A 731 -40.05 -30.36 -2.17
C SER A 731 -39.09 -30.94 -1.13
N TYR A 732 -37.86 -30.40 -1.04
CA TYR A 732 -36.84 -30.87 -0.11
C TYR A 732 -36.20 -29.71 0.66
N HIS A 733 -35.99 -29.89 1.96
CA HIS A 733 -35.24 -28.93 2.76
C HIS A 733 -33.74 -28.98 2.41
N PRO A 734 -33.01 -27.87 2.61
CA PRO A 734 -31.56 -27.84 2.37
C PRO A 734 -30.79 -28.88 3.22
N ALA A 735 -29.68 -29.38 2.69
CA ALA A 735 -28.88 -30.46 3.28
C ALA A 735 -28.46 -30.18 4.73
N HIS A 736 -28.08 -28.94 5.05
CA HIS A 736 -27.65 -28.54 6.39
C HIS A 736 -28.74 -28.68 7.47
N THR A 737 -30.00 -28.93 7.08
CA THR A 737 -31.12 -29.17 8.02
C THR A 737 -31.28 -30.63 8.41
N LEU A 738 -30.48 -31.54 7.84
CA LEU A 738 -30.52 -32.97 8.18
C LEU A 738 -30.12 -33.17 9.65
N VAL A 739 -31.06 -33.69 10.45
CA VAL A 739 -30.87 -33.88 11.89
C VAL A 739 -30.05 -35.14 12.21
N ASN A 740 -30.33 -36.25 11.51
CA ASN A 740 -29.63 -37.51 11.72
C ASN A 740 -28.46 -37.68 10.74
N GLU A 741 -27.24 -37.43 11.22
CA GLU A 741 -26.02 -37.50 10.40
C GLU A 741 -25.78 -38.89 9.77
N ASN A 742 -26.20 -39.97 10.44
CA ASN A 742 -26.07 -41.33 9.89
C ASN A 742 -26.91 -41.53 8.62
N SER A 743 -27.89 -40.66 8.38
CA SER A 743 -28.73 -40.68 7.18
C SER A 743 -28.13 -39.90 6.01
N GLU A 744 -26.91 -39.36 6.14
CA GLU A 744 -26.25 -38.55 5.11
C GLU A 744 -26.25 -39.23 3.73
N ARG A 745 -26.10 -40.56 3.67
CA ARG A 745 -25.99 -41.32 2.42
C ARG A 745 -27.29 -42.02 2.01
N HIS A 746 -28.42 -41.76 2.66
CA HIS A 746 -29.71 -42.39 2.31
C HIS A 746 -30.27 -41.95 0.94
N GLY A 747 -29.75 -40.87 0.35
CA GLY A 747 -29.99 -40.51 -1.05
C GLY A 747 -29.10 -41.26 -2.06
N ARG A 748 -28.36 -42.30 -1.65
CA ARG A 748 -27.52 -43.11 -2.52
C ARG A 748 -28.17 -44.45 -2.80
N ASN A 749 -28.26 -44.80 -4.08
CA ASN A 749 -28.57 -46.18 -4.47
C ASN A 749 -27.25 -46.98 -4.49
N THR A 750 -27.27 -48.19 -3.96
CA THR A 750 -26.15 -49.16 -4.05
C THR A 750 -25.89 -49.57 -5.48
#